data_AF-A0A7J4DRA4-F1
#
_entry.id   AF-A0A7J4DRA4-F1
#
_cell.length_a   1.000
_cell.length_b   1.000
_cell.length_c   1.000
_cell.angle_alpha   90.00
_cell.angle_beta   90.00
_cell.angle_gamma   90.00
#
_symmetry.space_group_name_H-M   'P 1'
#
loop_
_entity.id
_entity.type
_entity.pdbx_description
1 polymer ?
#
loop_
_entity_poly.entity_id
_entity_poly.type
_entity_poly.pdbx_seq_one_letter_code
_entity_poly.pdbx_strand_id
1 'polypeptide(L)'
;MTAVAQKLPVLTSPAKIYGDEARQLLAQVYLQCSPETRACIGCHLSVTPDIVYDWLRSKHAWSKPLDVYHLYAAIGYKDVRLATKFRNYQYVIGCYECHGMFKDQDRPDIIKDHFGYRIVTVVTLKDCSQCHYKEAMEISWTWHGFGALNSWLKVWYKKIVVYAKDNNKLNMLPPVYEKTGKDLITWEWIKEYLKKIAHGKYDDPEVEMFGLPMMNLFKEIVSPLYPASGVLAHEVKAGGFEAEYCGTVFNAIMKHPMYGNAYVYFACMQCHGSLVIPYKVERDKVYLWGWPNNGAGRVDPDGSLGTCTACHPRHQFSIEYARKPETCGQCHLGYDHPHIEVYEESKHGNIFAMTGENWNWEALPWRVGIDFTAPTCATCHMSTLATPDGKIVIQGTHDLRRRIVWDSMHFFAFPKPKWPDHTQNAVFKGASQLTGAGLLENGVAFEGYRIVASSKSGLELPNLPVTIEYYGELKEHREEMKAVCKLCHSPQWVDNYFIIYDANQIDYNITANFAFQLLKYSWKLGIHDPKNKIDEYMEIMWYYIWHHDGRRWRAGASMMGPDFTHWYGIVDTVMDKLGRMISYYELMVKILKIEEKITKLATGGASATELAKLQQKLSTLEAKLAAMEATVPALKSGLENLESKFDTLAAKLRDVEYTANTAAQKADVARSKAGMVEASVEKLDKRIANLKSELNSIAEKLDQLVVATQKLDENFKKFKSQVGSELSSLKEDVSKVSVTAVEAKEKAKFAESKLAELAKATAEISRATREVLGMQGTATLLLGVGSLLTIVAVVSLIAILLRRS
;
A
#
# COMPACT_ATOMS: atom_id res chain seq x y z
N MET A 1 -23.66 -22.79 15.47
CA MET A 1 -22.52 -22.32 14.64
C MET A 1 -22.35 -23.06 13.31
N THR A 2 -23.19 -24.03 12.92
CA THR A 2 -22.96 -24.84 11.69
C THR A 2 -24.06 -24.79 10.62
N ALA A 3 -25.15 -24.04 10.79
CA ALA A 3 -26.26 -24.01 9.80
C ALA A 3 -26.35 -22.74 8.94
N VAL A 4 -25.58 -21.68 9.25
CA VAL A 4 -25.61 -20.40 8.50
C VAL A 4 -24.54 -20.35 7.40
N ALA A 5 -23.53 -21.23 7.45
CA ALA A 5 -22.44 -21.28 6.47
C ALA A 5 -22.84 -21.87 5.10
N GLN A 6 -24.01 -22.53 4.99
CA GLN A 6 -24.40 -23.29 3.78
C GLN A 6 -25.39 -22.58 2.83
N LYS A 7 -25.71 -21.30 3.06
CA LYS A 7 -26.57 -20.51 2.16
C LYS A 7 -25.90 -19.28 1.52
N LEU A 8 -24.57 -19.24 1.50
CA LEU A 8 -23.85 -18.37 0.59
C LEU A 8 -23.76 -19.10 -0.76
N PRO A 9 -24.23 -18.51 -1.88
CA PRO A 9 -23.99 -19.07 -3.19
C PRO A 9 -22.50 -19.35 -3.33
N VAL A 10 -22.18 -20.58 -3.72
CA VAL A 10 -20.82 -21.04 -3.97
C VAL A 10 -20.26 -20.19 -5.12
N LEU A 11 -19.64 -19.06 -4.77
CA LEU A 11 -18.78 -18.28 -5.65
C LEU A 11 -17.42 -18.95 -5.66
N THR A 12 -17.22 -19.87 -6.60
CA THR A 12 -15.89 -20.30 -7.02
C THR A 12 -15.19 -19.11 -7.71
N SER A 13 -14.69 -18.12 -6.94
CA SER A 13 -13.61 -17.17 -7.32
C SER A 13 -13.47 -15.95 -6.36
N PRO A 14 -13.35 -16.16 -5.04
CA PRO A 14 -12.46 -15.26 -4.25
C PRO A 14 -11.27 -15.98 -3.59
N ALA A 15 -11.31 -17.32 -3.55
CA ALA A 15 -10.31 -18.16 -2.86
C ALA A 15 -8.87 -17.97 -3.35
N LYS A 16 -8.71 -17.68 -4.64
CA LYS A 16 -7.40 -17.69 -5.31
C LYS A 16 -6.61 -16.40 -5.12
N ILE A 17 -7.23 -15.30 -4.66
CA ILE A 17 -6.61 -13.97 -4.72
C ILE A 17 -6.24 -13.42 -3.32
N TYR A 18 -7.05 -13.64 -2.27
CA TYR A 18 -6.82 -13.01 -0.94
C TYR A 18 -6.67 -13.98 0.24
N GLY A 19 -6.60 -15.29 -0.02
CA GLY A 19 -6.30 -16.32 0.99
C GLY A 19 -7.41 -16.62 2.01
N ASP A 20 -7.11 -17.51 2.96
CA ASP A 20 -8.08 -17.99 3.97
C ASP A 20 -8.31 -17.00 5.12
N GLU A 21 -7.33 -16.13 5.41
CA GLU A 21 -7.42 -15.12 6.47
C GLU A 21 -8.55 -14.11 6.19
N ALA A 22 -8.61 -13.56 4.98
CA ALA A 22 -9.63 -12.58 4.61
C ALA A 22 -11.05 -13.16 4.69
N ARG A 23 -11.21 -14.47 4.43
CA ARG A 23 -12.48 -15.18 4.59
C ARG A 23 -12.88 -15.32 6.05
N GLN A 24 -11.92 -15.64 6.92
CA GLN A 24 -12.16 -15.77 8.35
C GLN A 24 -12.57 -14.41 8.95
N LEU A 25 -11.83 -13.35 8.63
CA LEU A 25 -12.14 -11.99 9.05
C LEU A 25 -13.52 -11.55 8.58
N LEU A 26 -13.83 -11.79 7.30
CA LEU A 26 -15.16 -11.48 6.76
C LEU A 26 -16.26 -12.24 7.50
N ALA A 27 -16.10 -13.54 7.73
CA ALA A 27 -17.09 -14.35 8.44
C ALA A 27 -17.34 -13.86 9.87
N GLN A 28 -16.31 -13.36 10.56
CA GLN A 28 -16.41 -12.81 11.92
C GLN A 28 -17.18 -11.50 11.96
N VAL A 29 -16.93 -10.61 10.99
CA VAL A 29 -17.51 -9.26 10.99
C VAL A 29 -18.88 -9.18 10.31
N TYR A 30 -19.17 -10.09 9.38
CA TYR A 30 -20.40 -10.06 8.55
C TYR A 30 -21.69 -10.06 9.39
N LEU A 31 -21.70 -10.76 10.52
CA LEU A 31 -22.84 -10.79 11.43
C LEU A 31 -23.02 -9.49 12.23
N GLN A 32 -21.96 -8.69 12.36
CA GLN A 32 -21.96 -7.39 13.03
C GLN A 32 -22.36 -6.24 12.08
N CYS A 33 -22.40 -6.50 10.77
CA CYS A 33 -22.84 -5.55 9.75
C CYS A 33 -24.37 -5.39 9.74
N SER A 34 -24.84 -4.22 9.30
CA SER A 34 -26.25 -4.01 9.01
C SER A 34 -26.75 -4.91 7.87
N PRO A 35 -28.06 -5.21 7.79
CA PRO A 35 -28.63 -5.92 6.66
C PRO A 35 -28.26 -5.30 5.30
N GLU A 36 -28.21 -3.98 5.23
CA GLU A 36 -27.87 -3.21 4.04
C GLU A 36 -26.40 -3.37 3.66
N THR A 37 -25.47 -3.22 4.61
CA THR A 37 -24.04 -3.45 4.35
C THR A 37 -23.78 -4.89 3.92
N ARG A 38 -24.47 -5.89 4.49
CA ARG A 38 -24.37 -7.28 4.04
C ARG A 38 -24.78 -7.45 2.58
N ALA A 39 -25.84 -6.77 2.14
CA ALA A 39 -26.26 -6.78 0.74
C ALA A 39 -25.20 -6.14 -0.18
N CYS A 40 -24.61 -5.01 0.24
CA CYS A 40 -23.52 -4.37 -0.49
C CYS A 40 -22.31 -5.32 -0.64
N ILE A 41 -21.85 -5.91 0.47
CA ILE A 41 -20.73 -6.87 0.49
C ILE A 41 -20.99 -8.06 -0.44
N GLY A 42 -22.21 -8.63 -0.42
CA GLY A 42 -22.56 -9.79 -1.23
C GLY A 42 -22.32 -9.58 -2.73
N CYS A 43 -22.58 -8.37 -3.24
CA CYS A 43 -22.29 -8.01 -4.64
C CYS A 43 -20.84 -7.53 -4.83
N HIS A 44 -20.37 -6.61 -3.98
CA HIS A 44 -19.07 -5.97 -4.13
C HIS A 44 -17.88 -6.91 -3.91
N LEU A 45 -18.05 -8.05 -3.23
CA LEU A 45 -17.05 -9.11 -3.22
C LEU A 45 -16.74 -9.67 -4.61
N SER A 46 -17.69 -9.61 -5.53
CA SER A 46 -17.51 -10.07 -6.91
C SER A 46 -17.10 -8.95 -7.86
N VAL A 47 -17.58 -7.73 -7.62
CA VAL A 47 -17.39 -6.59 -8.55
C VAL A 47 -16.17 -5.74 -8.19
N THR A 48 -15.93 -5.49 -6.90
CA THR A 48 -14.81 -4.69 -6.39
C THR A 48 -14.21 -5.31 -5.12
N PRO A 49 -13.65 -6.53 -5.21
CA PRO A 49 -13.17 -7.28 -4.05
C PRO A 49 -12.18 -6.48 -3.20
N ASP A 50 -11.25 -5.75 -3.82
CA ASP A 50 -10.26 -4.93 -3.12
C ASP A 50 -10.88 -3.92 -2.15
N ILE A 51 -11.99 -3.27 -2.54
CA ILE A 51 -12.67 -2.30 -1.67
C ILE A 51 -13.18 -2.98 -0.41
N VAL A 52 -13.74 -4.19 -0.54
CA VAL A 52 -14.24 -4.97 0.60
C VAL A 52 -13.07 -5.40 1.48
N TYR A 53 -11.97 -5.87 0.89
CA TYR A 53 -10.80 -6.31 1.65
C TYR A 53 -10.04 -5.18 2.33
N ASP A 54 -10.00 -4.01 1.72
CA ASP A 54 -9.40 -2.82 2.32
C ASP A 54 -10.25 -2.30 3.50
N TRP A 55 -11.58 -2.28 3.33
CA TRP A 55 -12.52 -2.01 4.43
C TRP A 55 -12.37 -3.02 5.57
N LEU A 56 -12.20 -4.32 5.30
CA LEU A 56 -12.01 -5.34 6.33
C LEU A 56 -10.78 -5.10 7.22
N ARG A 57 -9.77 -4.38 6.72
CA ARG A 57 -8.57 -3.99 7.48
C ARG A 57 -8.72 -2.65 8.19
N SER A 58 -9.83 -1.94 7.98
CA SER A 58 -10.13 -0.68 8.66
C SER A 58 -10.64 -0.90 10.07
N LYS A 59 -10.43 0.07 10.98
CA LYS A 59 -11.14 0.08 12.27
C LYS A 59 -12.65 0.22 12.11
N HIS A 60 -13.13 0.85 11.03
CA HIS A 60 -14.56 1.01 10.74
C HIS A 60 -15.29 -0.34 10.63
N ALA A 61 -14.66 -1.37 10.07
CA ALA A 61 -15.25 -2.69 10.00
C ALA A 61 -15.47 -3.32 11.39
N TRP A 62 -14.68 -2.93 12.40
CA TRP A 62 -14.67 -3.59 13.72
C TRP A 62 -15.16 -2.70 14.86
N SER A 63 -15.58 -1.47 14.55
CA SER A 63 -16.05 -0.51 15.53
C SER A 63 -17.47 -0.07 15.21
N LYS A 64 -18.21 0.31 16.25
CA LYS A 64 -19.52 0.94 16.18
C LYS A 64 -19.35 2.45 16.28
N PRO A 65 -20.33 3.24 15.77
CA PRO A 65 -20.28 4.69 15.88
C PRO A 65 -20.09 5.22 17.31
N LEU A 66 -20.62 4.53 18.33
CA LEU A 66 -20.47 4.94 19.72
C LEU A 66 -19.03 4.78 20.26
N ASP A 67 -18.20 3.94 19.65
CA ASP A 67 -16.84 3.69 20.14
C ASP A 67 -15.95 4.93 20.05
N VAL A 68 -16.17 5.79 19.05
CA VAL A 68 -15.45 7.07 18.95
C VAL A 68 -15.77 8.01 20.12
N TYR A 69 -16.99 7.94 20.65
CA TYR A 69 -17.38 8.76 21.79
C TYR A 69 -16.56 8.38 23.03
N HIS A 70 -16.42 7.08 23.28
CA HIS A 70 -15.62 6.55 24.37
C HIS A 70 -14.13 6.84 24.17
N LEU A 71 -13.64 6.77 22.94
CA LEU A 71 -12.26 7.11 22.61
C LEU A 71 -11.92 8.57 22.94
N TYR A 72 -12.76 9.52 22.51
CA TYR A 72 -12.56 10.93 22.82
C TYR A 72 -12.61 11.22 24.32
N ALA A 73 -13.54 10.59 25.05
CA ALA A 73 -13.60 10.71 26.50
C ALA A 73 -12.33 10.18 27.17
N ALA A 74 -11.79 9.05 26.69
CA ALA A 74 -10.58 8.44 27.23
C ALA A 74 -9.33 9.32 27.05
N ILE A 75 -9.25 10.10 25.98
CA ILE A 75 -8.15 11.06 25.74
C ILE A 75 -8.44 12.47 26.32
N GLY A 76 -9.51 12.60 27.11
CA GLY A 76 -9.85 13.83 27.84
C GLY A 76 -10.51 14.92 26.99
N TYR A 77 -11.03 14.58 25.81
CA TYR A 77 -11.80 15.51 24.99
C TYR A 77 -13.26 15.62 25.49
N LYS A 78 -13.74 16.84 25.69
CA LYS A 78 -15.01 17.10 26.43
C LYS A 78 -16.22 17.37 25.53
N ASP A 79 -16.06 17.97 24.36
CA ASP A 79 -17.17 18.35 23.46
C ASP A 79 -17.45 17.26 22.41
N VAL A 80 -17.77 16.05 22.88
CA VAL A 80 -18.02 14.93 21.98
C VAL A 80 -19.41 15.04 21.36
N ARG A 81 -19.47 15.25 20.05
CA ARG A 81 -20.74 15.30 19.29
C ARG A 81 -20.89 14.07 18.40
N LEU A 82 -21.98 13.33 18.64
CA LEU A 82 -22.40 12.18 17.83
C LEU A 82 -23.86 12.40 17.40
N ALA A 83 -24.14 12.22 16.11
CA ALA A 83 -25.48 12.39 15.56
C ALA A 83 -26.48 11.45 16.25
N THR A 84 -27.70 11.93 16.50
CA THR A 84 -28.71 11.21 17.30
C THR A 84 -28.97 9.78 16.80
N LYS A 85 -29.00 9.59 15.48
CA LYS A 85 -29.20 8.27 14.85
C LYS A 85 -28.11 7.25 15.18
N PHE A 86 -26.91 7.72 15.53
CA PHE A 86 -25.74 6.88 15.81
C PHE A 86 -25.54 6.55 17.28
N ARG A 87 -26.23 7.24 18.21
CA ARG A 87 -26.05 7.04 19.66
C ARG A 87 -26.38 5.62 20.14
N ASN A 88 -27.38 4.99 19.52
CA ASN A 88 -27.83 3.62 19.85
C ASN A 88 -27.68 2.66 18.66
N TYR A 89 -26.85 3.01 17.66
CA TYR A 89 -26.68 2.20 16.47
C TYR A 89 -25.84 0.95 16.79
N GLN A 90 -26.37 -0.23 16.47
CA GLN A 90 -25.82 -1.49 16.98
C GLN A 90 -24.85 -2.18 16.03
N TYR A 91 -24.78 -1.73 14.78
CA TYR A 91 -23.93 -2.29 13.74
C TYR A 91 -22.61 -1.55 13.61
N VAL A 92 -21.62 -2.22 13.04
CA VAL A 92 -20.33 -1.63 12.68
C VAL A 92 -20.47 -0.64 11.53
N ILE A 93 -19.45 0.21 11.31
CA ILE A 93 -19.43 1.15 10.17
C ILE A 93 -19.10 0.38 8.88
N GLY A 94 -20.15 0.03 8.13
CA GLY A 94 -20.05 -0.65 6.83
C GLY A 94 -20.25 0.26 5.62
N CYS A 95 -20.41 -0.36 4.45
CA CYS A 95 -20.63 0.34 3.19
C CYS A 95 -21.84 1.27 3.25
N TYR A 96 -22.98 0.79 3.76
CA TYR A 96 -24.24 1.54 3.76
C TYR A 96 -24.25 2.64 4.83
N GLU A 97 -23.55 2.46 5.95
CA GLU A 97 -23.41 3.48 6.99
C GLU A 97 -22.75 4.76 6.46
N CYS A 98 -21.81 4.62 5.51
CA CYS A 98 -21.14 5.74 4.85
C CYS A 98 -21.83 6.18 3.55
N HIS A 99 -22.32 5.26 2.72
CA HIS A 99 -22.84 5.62 1.40
C HIS A 99 -24.35 5.83 1.36
N GLY A 100 -25.12 5.25 2.29
CA GLY A 100 -26.60 5.17 2.18
C GLY A 100 -27.38 5.76 3.35
N MET A 101 -26.80 5.85 4.56
CA MET A 101 -27.46 6.47 5.73
C MET A 101 -27.61 8.01 5.61
N PHE A 102 -27.33 8.56 4.43
CA PHE A 102 -27.47 9.97 4.06
C PHE A 102 -28.55 10.19 3.00
N LYS A 103 -29.38 9.18 2.69
CA LYS A 103 -30.48 9.26 1.70
C LYS A 103 -31.49 10.40 1.93
N ASP A 104 -31.62 10.88 3.17
CA ASP A 104 -32.55 11.95 3.57
C ASP A 104 -31.90 13.34 3.52
N GLN A 105 -30.60 13.42 3.21
CA GLN A 105 -29.95 14.71 2.95
C GLN A 105 -30.39 15.25 1.59
N ASP A 106 -30.56 16.57 1.54
CA ASP A 106 -30.90 17.28 0.31
C ASP A 106 -29.63 17.58 -0.51
N ARG A 107 -29.24 16.61 -1.35
CA ARG A 107 -27.98 16.60 -2.09
C ARG A 107 -28.16 16.39 -3.61
N PRO A 108 -27.37 17.08 -4.45
CA PRO A 108 -27.47 16.95 -5.91
C PRO A 108 -26.85 15.66 -6.48
N ASP A 109 -26.08 14.90 -5.69
CA ASP A 109 -25.31 13.73 -6.15
C ASP A 109 -25.88 12.37 -5.71
N ILE A 110 -27.12 12.33 -5.21
CA ILE A 110 -27.75 11.08 -4.78
C ILE A 110 -28.10 10.21 -5.99
N ILE A 111 -27.58 8.98 -5.98
CA ILE A 111 -28.05 7.90 -6.84
C ILE A 111 -29.36 7.36 -6.26
N LYS A 112 -30.43 7.46 -7.05
CA LYS A 112 -31.79 7.16 -6.59
C LYS A 112 -32.06 5.66 -6.43
N ASP A 113 -31.38 4.82 -7.19
CA ASP A 113 -31.56 3.38 -7.17
C ASP A 113 -30.28 2.64 -7.55
N HIS A 114 -29.56 2.15 -6.54
CA HIS A 114 -28.45 1.24 -6.69
C HIS A 114 -28.84 -0.10 -6.08
N PHE A 115 -29.51 -0.94 -6.88
CA PHE A 115 -30.05 -2.24 -6.46
C PHE A 115 -31.03 -2.14 -5.27
N GLY A 116 -31.94 -1.16 -5.32
CA GLY A 116 -32.93 -0.93 -4.27
C GLY A 116 -32.47 -0.01 -3.14
N TYR A 117 -31.21 0.46 -3.18
CA TYR A 117 -30.65 1.36 -2.18
C TYR A 117 -30.40 2.76 -2.76
N ARG A 118 -30.71 3.79 -1.97
CA ARG A 118 -30.28 5.17 -2.27
C ARG A 118 -28.91 5.38 -1.68
N ILE A 119 -27.94 5.76 -2.51
CA ILE A 119 -26.55 5.93 -2.10
C ILE A 119 -25.92 7.18 -2.72
N VAL A 120 -24.80 7.60 -2.17
CA VAL A 120 -23.90 8.59 -2.76
C VAL A 120 -22.59 7.93 -3.13
N THR A 121 -21.98 8.33 -4.25
CA THR A 121 -20.62 7.87 -4.60
C THR A 121 -19.57 8.61 -3.78
N VAL A 122 -19.79 9.90 -3.51
CA VAL A 122 -18.85 10.76 -2.79
C VAL A 122 -19.32 10.90 -1.34
N VAL A 123 -18.62 10.22 -0.43
CA VAL A 123 -18.77 10.45 1.01
C VAL A 123 -18.00 11.71 1.37
N THR A 124 -18.70 12.69 1.91
CA THR A 124 -18.23 14.05 2.11
C THR A 124 -17.75 14.28 3.54
N LEU A 125 -17.09 15.41 3.78
CA LEU A 125 -16.70 15.80 5.13
C LEU A 125 -17.91 15.98 6.08
N LYS A 126 -19.07 16.41 5.56
CA LYS A 126 -20.31 16.52 6.35
C LYS A 126 -20.85 15.14 6.76
N ASP A 127 -20.66 14.13 5.92
CA ASP A 127 -21.04 12.75 6.26
C ASP A 127 -20.16 12.20 7.39
N CYS A 128 -18.84 12.40 7.29
CA CYS A 128 -17.90 12.04 8.36
C CYS A 128 -18.21 12.75 9.69
N SER A 129 -18.65 14.02 9.64
CA SER A 129 -18.95 14.84 10.81
C SER A 129 -20.06 14.28 11.72
N GLN A 130 -20.82 13.30 11.24
CA GLN A 130 -21.90 12.68 12.00
C GLN A 130 -21.37 11.81 13.16
N CYS A 131 -20.15 11.30 13.02
CA CYS A 131 -19.40 10.59 14.06
C CYS A 131 -18.13 11.35 14.48
N HIS A 132 -17.48 12.03 13.54
CA HIS A 132 -16.21 12.74 13.73
C HIS A 132 -16.39 14.26 13.60
N TYR A 133 -17.30 14.82 14.40
CA TYR A 133 -17.64 16.25 14.31
C TYR A 133 -16.44 17.15 14.57
N LYS A 134 -15.62 16.80 15.57
CA LYS A 134 -14.41 17.55 15.95
C LYS A 134 -13.47 17.72 14.75
N GLU A 135 -13.09 16.62 14.11
CA GLU A 135 -12.14 16.62 13.00
C GLU A 135 -12.71 17.32 11.77
N ALA A 136 -13.98 17.06 11.44
CA ALA A 136 -14.64 17.71 10.31
C ALA A 136 -14.72 19.24 10.50
N MET A 137 -15.11 19.69 11.70
CA MET A 137 -15.13 21.11 12.06
C MET A 137 -13.74 21.73 11.95
N GLU A 138 -12.73 21.09 12.54
CA GLU A 138 -11.34 21.53 12.51
C GLU A 138 -10.82 21.69 11.06
N ILE A 139 -11.02 20.69 10.19
CA ILE A 139 -10.59 20.75 8.78
C ILE A 139 -11.32 21.87 8.02
N SER A 140 -12.64 21.98 8.20
CA SER A 140 -13.50 22.89 7.40
C SER A 140 -13.14 24.37 7.54
N TRP A 141 -12.41 24.73 8.61
CA TRP A 141 -11.96 26.08 8.91
C TRP A 141 -10.45 26.29 8.68
N THR A 142 -9.77 25.29 8.11
CA THR A 142 -8.35 25.40 7.75
C THR A 142 -8.15 25.76 6.30
N TRP A 143 -6.92 26.09 5.94
CA TRP A 143 -6.53 26.26 4.54
C TRP A 143 -6.67 24.97 3.72
N HIS A 144 -6.61 23.81 4.37
CA HIS A 144 -6.89 22.54 3.69
C HIS A 144 -8.36 22.52 3.26
N GLY A 145 -9.32 23.02 4.04
CA GLY A 145 -10.72 23.15 3.58
C GLY A 145 -10.93 24.16 2.44
N PHE A 146 -10.11 25.21 2.37
CA PHE A 146 -10.22 26.29 1.37
C PHE A 146 -9.25 26.14 0.18
N GLY A 147 -8.57 25.01 0.06
CA GLY A 147 -7.49 24.78 -0.91
C GLY A 147 -7.90 25.12 -2.34
N ALA A 148 -9.05 24.64 -2.82
CA ALA A 148 -9.53 24.92 -4.17
C ALA A 148 -9.87 26.41 -4.36
N LEU A 149 -10.58 27.02 -3.40
CA LEU A 149 -11.02 28.43 -3.43
C LEU A 149 -9.86 29.43 -3.42
N ASN A 150 -8.76 29.08 -2.76
CA ASN A 150 -7.56 29.91 -2.67
C ASN A 150 -6.59 29.72 -3.84
N SER A 151 -6.77 28.67 -4.64
CA SER A 151 -5.87 28.32 -5.75
C SER A 151 -6.57 28.48 -7.10
N TRP A 152 -7.07 27.39 -7.68
CA TRP A 152 -7.56 27.33 -9.05
C TRP A 152 -9.01 27.81 -9.18
N LEU A 153 -9.84 27.74 -8.13
CA LEU A 153 -11.18 28.35 -8.18
C LEU A 153 -11.15 29.86 -7.91
N LYS A 154 -10.00 30.43 -7.53
CA LYS A 154 -9.89 31.80 -7.04
C LYS A 154 -10.50 32.85 -7.97
N VAL A 155 -10.29 32.75 -9.28
CA VAL A 155 -10.82 33.74 -10.25
C VAL A 155 -12.34 33.70 -10.30
N TRP A 156 -12.91 32.50 -10.44
CA TRP A 156 -14.35 32.29 -10.45
C TRP A 156 -14.98 32.68 -9.11
N TYR A 157 -14.39 32.22 -8.00
CA TYR A 157 -14.85 32.51 -6.66
C TYR A 157 -14.77 34.01 -6.33
N LYS A 158 -13.71 34.72 -6.75
CA LYS A 158 -13.59 36.17 -6.57
C LYS A 158 -14.74 36.94 -7.23
N LYS A 159 -15.21 36.51 -8.42
CA LYS A 159 -16.40 37.11 -9.07
C LYS A 159 -17.63 37.00 -8.16
N ILE A 160 -17.83 35.84 -7.53
CA ILE A 160 -18.94 35.60 -6.58
C ILE A 160 -18.76 36.46 -5.33
N VAL A 161 -17.56 36.52 -4.75
CA VAL A 161 -17.27 37.30 -3.53
C VAL A 161 -17.51 38.79 -3.75
N VAL A 162 -17.07 39.34 -4.88
CA VAL A 162 -17.31 40.75 -5.25
C VAL A 162 -18.81 41.00 -5.42
N TYR A 163 -19.51 40.16 -6.16
CA TYR A 163 -20.96 40.29 -6.35
C TYR A 163 -21.72 40.23 -5.01
N ALA A 164 -21.38 39.26 -4.15
CA ALA A 164 -21.99 39.08 -2.85
C ALA A 164 -21.77 40.31 -1.94
N LYS A 165 -20.57 40.89 -1.97
CA LYS A 165 -20.25 42.13 -1.25
C LYS A 165 -21.09 43.31 -1.77
N ASP A 166 -21.06 43.55 -3.07
CA ASP A 166 -21.67 44.75 -3.69
C ASP A 166 -23.20 44.72 -3.64
N ASN A 167 -23.80 43.53 -3.52
CA ASN A 167 -25.26 43.33 -3.47
C ASN A 167 -25.78 42.94 -2.08
N ASN A 168 -24.93 42.96 -1.05
CA ASN A 168 -25.29 42.54 0.32
C ASN A 168 -25.89 41.12 0.41
N LYS A 169 -25.32 40.17 -0.35
CA LYS A 169 -25.73 38.76 -0.42
C LYS A 169 -24.67 37.83 0.20
N LEU A 170 -24.24 38.12 1.43
CA LEU A 170 -23.16 37.38 2.09
C LEU A 170 -23.47 35.89 2.32
N ASN A 171 -24.75 35.52 2.37
CA ASN A 171 -25.22 34.13 2.43
C ASN A 171 -24.81 33.30 1.19
N MET A 172 -24.35 33.95 0.11
CA MET A 172 -23.76 33.27 -1.04
C MET A 172 -22.35 32.74 -0.78
N LEU A 173 -21.72 33.10 0.34
CA LEU A 173 -20.31 32.77 0.64
C LEU A 173 -20.21 31.78 1.81
N PRO A 174 -19.13 31.00 1.89
CA PRO A 174 -18.78 30.28 3.11
C PRO A 174 -18.68 31.25 4.31
N PRO A 175 -19.34 30.96 5.45
CA PRO A 175 -19.46 31.87 6.60
C PRO A 175 -18.18 31.92 7.46
N VAL A 176 -17.03 32.21 6.86
CA VAL A 176 -15.71 32.17 7.52
C VAL A 176 -15.53 33.18 8.64
N TYR A 177 -16.20 34.33 8.58
CA TYR A 177 -16.10 35.35 9.63
C TYR A 177 -17.01 35.09 10.83
N GLU A 178 -18.07 34.31 10.64
CA GLU A 178 -19.09 34.02 11.66
C GLU A 178 -18.81 32.70 12.38
N LYS A 179 -18.28 31.70 11.67
CA LYS A 179 -18.01 30.35 12.18
C LYS A 179 -16.50 30.10 12.31
N THR A 180 -15.89 30.59 13.38
CA THR A 180 -14.43 30.45 13.61
C THR A 180 -14.12 29.27 14.53
N GLY A 181 -13.68 28.13 13.99
CA GLY A 181 -13.19 26.96 14.76
C GLY A 181 -14.16 26.34 15.78
N LYS A 182 -15.42 26.79 15.81
CA LYS A 182 -16.47 26.39 16.77
C LYS A 182 -17.58 25.58 16.12
N ASP A 183 -17.79 25.74 14.83
CA ASP A 183 -18.81 25.06 14.05
C ASP A 183 -18.30 24.70 12.67
N LEU A 184 -18.86 23.62 12.12
CA LEU A 184 -18.55 23.13 10.78
C LEU A 184 -18.91 24.19 9.72
N ILE A 185 -17.93 24.55 8.89
CA ILE A 185 -18.14 25.45 7.75
C ILE A 185 -18.62 24.65 6.55
N THR A 186 -19.76 25.09 6.00
CA THR A 186 -20.36 24.56 4.79
C THR A 186 -20.79 25.73 3.92
N TRP A 187 -20.78 25.51 2.61
CA TRP A 187 -21.16 26.48 1.60
C TRP A 187 -22.56 26.10 1.07
N GLU A 188 -23.61 26.53 1.76
CA GLU A 188 -24.97 26.09 1.42
C GLU A 188 -25.44 26.64 0.05
N TRP A 189 -24.96 27.83 -0.36
CA TRP A 189 -25.28 28.39 -1.67
C TRP A 189 -24.74 27.55 -2.83
N ILE A 190 -23.49 27.03 -2.75
CA ILE A 190 -22.95 26.21 -3.85
C ILE A 190 -23.75 24.92 -4.03
N LYS A 191 -24.25 24.33 -2.95
CA LYS A 191 -25.12 23.15 -3.02
C LYS A 191 -26.37 23.43 -3.85
N GLU A 192 -27.05 24.57 -3.61
CA GLU A 192 -28.22 24.97 -4.40
C GLU A 192 -27.85 25.30 -5.85
N TYR A 193 -26.71 25.94 -6.07
CA TYR A 193 -26.18 26.21 -7.41
C TYR A 193 -25.92 24.91 -8.20
N LEU A 194 -25.33 23.90 -7.55
CA LEU A 194 -25.06 22.60 -8.16
C LEU A 194 -26.33 21.80 -8.46
N LYS A 195 -27.41 21.94 -7.68
CA LYS A 195 -28.70 21.33 -8.02
C LYS A 195 -29.29 21.87 -9.32
N LYS A 196 -29.12 23.16 -9.60
CA LYS A 196 -29.57 23.76 -10.87
C LYS A 196 -28.87 23.08 -12.05
N ILE A 197 -27.54 22.93 -11.92
CA ILE A 197 -26.70 22.25 -12.92
C ILE A 197 -27.08 20.77 -13.07
N ALA A 198 -27.24 20.04 -11.97
CA ALA A 198 -27.60 18.62 -11.97
C ALA A 198 -28.95 18.34 -12.67
N HIS A 199 -29.85 19.31 -12.66
CA HIS A 199 -31.15 19.26 -13.33
C HIS A 199 -31.15 19.88 -14.73
N GLY A 200 -29.98 20.22 -15.29
CA GLY A 200 -29.85 20.78 -16.64
C GLY A 200 -30.38 22.21 -16.80
N LYS A 201 -30.58 22.96 -15.71
CA LYS A 201 -31.06 24.36 -15.72
C LYS A 201 -29.92 25.33 -16.00
N TYR A 202 -29.34 25.24 -17.19
CA TYR A 202 -28.23 26.11 -17.62
C TYR A 202 -28.68 27.53 -17.99
N ASP A 203 -29.98 27.72 -18.20
CA ASP A 203 -30.68 28.98 -18.48
C ASP A 203 -31.06 29.76 -17.20
N ASP A 204 -30.79 29.23 -16.01
CA ASP A 204 -31.00 29.94 -14.75
C ASP A 204 -30.11 31.21 -14.70
N PRO A 205 -30.65 32.40 -14.38
CA PRO A 205 -29.87 33.64 -14.42
C PRO A 205 -28.60 33.63 -13.56
N GLU A 206 -28.56 32.89 -12.45
CA GLU A 206 -27.33 32.77 -11.65
C GLU A 206 -26.30 31.88 -12.36
N VAL A 207 -26.76 30.82 -13.04
CA VAL A 207 -25.89 29.91 -13.80
C VAL A 207 -25.35 30.61 -15.04
N GLU A 208 -26.15 31.43 -15.72
CA GLU A 208 -25.67 32.29 -16.81
C GLU A 208 -24.67 33.34 -16.30
N MET A 209 -24.92 33.94 -15.14
CA MET A 209 -24.06 34.99 -14.56
C MET A 209 -22.67 34.47 -14.16
N PHE A 210 -22.61 33.35 -13.43
CA PHE A 210 -21.35 32.84 -12.89
C PHE A 210 -20.73 31.73 -13.72
N GLY A 211 -21.51 31.06 -14.57
CA GLY A 211 -21.05 29.96 -15.42
C GLY A 211 -20.51 28.76 -14.63
N LEU A 212 -19.97 27.80 -15.36
CA LEU A 212 -19.19 26.70 -14.78
C LEU A 212 -17.71 27.09 -14.70
N PRO A 213 -17.00 26.77 -13.59
CA PRO A 213 -15.57 26.94 -13.50
C PRO A 213 -14.88 25.83 -14.29
N MET A 214 -15.18 25.65 -15.57
CA MET A 214 -14.61 24.59 -16.41
C MET A 214 -14.13 25.10 -17.77
N MET A 215 -14.67 26.24 -18.23
CA MET A 215 -14.70 26.51 -19.66
C MET A 215 -13.43 27.19 -20.22
N ASN A 216 -12.60 27.87 -19.41
CA ASN A 216 -11.40 28.57 -19.90
C ASN A 216 -10.30 28.76 -18.85
N LEU A 217 -10.26 27.85 -17.88
CA LEU A 217 -9.65 28.12 -16.58
C LEU A 217 -8.11 28.10 -16.58
N PHE A 218 -7.45 27.27 -17.39
CA PHE A 218 -5.98 27.29 -17.47
C PHE A 218 -5.44 28.66 -17.87
N LYS A 219 -6.09 29.33 -18.84
CA LYS A 219 -5.70 30.66 -19.32
C LYS A 219 -5.83 31.73 -18.22
N GLU A 220 -6.83 31.62 -17.35
CA GLU A 220 -7.12 32.60 -16.30
C GLU A 220 -6.45 32.29 -14.94
N ILE A 221 -6.28 31.01 -14.57
CA ILE A 221 -5.75 30.56 -13.26
C ILE A 221 -4.24 30.48 -13.25
N VAL A 222 -3.67 29.88 -14.30
CA VAL A 222 -2.26 29.57 -14.32
C VAL A 222 -1.49 30.86 -14.64
N SER A 223 -2.06 31.76 -15.45
CA SER A 223 -1.42 33.03 -15.82
C SER A 223 -0.98 33.94 -14.63
N PRO A 224 -1.68 34.02 -13.48
CA PRO A 224 -1.21 34.82 -12.34
C PRO A 224 -0.32 34.09 -11.31
N LEU A 225 -0.32 32.75 -11.27
CA LEU A 225 0.38 31.94 -10.25
C LEU A 225 1.53 31.08 -10.83
N TYR A 226 1.53 30.85 -12.13
CA TYR A 226 2.49 30.02 -12.84
C TYR A 226 2.93 30.73 -14.12
N PRO A 227 4.24 31.01 -14.31
CA PRO A 227 4.82 31.69 -15.48
C PRO A 227 4.66 30.97 -16.83
N ALA A 228 3.78 29.96 -16.90
CA ALA A 228 3.35 29.39 -18.16
C ALA A 228 2.79 30.48 -19.09
N SER A 229 2.20 31.59 -18.62
CA SER A 229 1.66 32.60 -19.54
C SER A 229 2.70 33.44 -20.28
N GLY A 230 3.88 33.74 -19.71
CA GLY A 230 4.87 34.57 -20.41
C GLY A 230 5.35 33.90 -21.71
N VAL A 231 5.84 32.66 -21.60
CA VAL A 231 6.35 31.90 -22.74
C VAL A 231 5.23 31.24 -23.55
N LEU A 232 4.22 30.64 -22.91
CA LEU A 232 3.17 29.90 -23.63
C LEU A 232 2.14 30.83 -24.28
N ALA A 233 1.91 32.04 -23.74
CA ALA A 233 1.06 33.04 -24.40
C ALA A 233 1.83 33.93 -25.38
N HIS A 234 3.16 33.82 -25.45
CA HIS A 234 3.94 34.52 -26.46
C HIS A 234 3.64 33.98 -27.85
N GLU A 235 3.25 34.87 -28.75
CA GLU A 235 3.09 34.54 -30.17
C GLU A 235 4.44 34.57 -30.86
N VAL A 236 4.84 33.45 -31.46
CA VAL A 236 6.04 33.40 -32.30
C VAL A 236 5.72 34.06 -33.64
N LYS A 237 6.01 35.35 -33.76
CA LYS A 237 5.80 36.12 -35.00
C LYS A 237 7.00 36.06 -35.94
N ALA A 238 8.19 35.84 -35.40
CA ALA A 238 9.43 35.77 -36.17
C ALA A 238 9.40 34.56 -37.10
N GLY A 239 9.71 34.77 -38.38
CA GLY A 239 9.73 33.73 -39.41
C GLY A 239 8.35 33.20 -39.83
N GLY A 240 7.25 33.81 -39.38
CA GLY A 240 5.89 33.37 -39.73
C GLY A 240 5.55 31.98 -39.18
N PHE A 241 6.06 31.64 -37.98
CA PHE A 241 5.86 30.32 -37.40
C PHE A 241 4.38 30.07 -37.07
N GLU A 242 3.86 28.97 -37.60
CA GLU A 242 2.54 28.43 -37.30
C GLU A 242 2.66 26.93 -37.05
N ALA A 243 1.97 26.44 -36.04
CA ALA A 243 1.83 25.03 -35.73
C ALA A 243 0.37 24.60 -35.96
N GLU A 244 0.17 23.38 -36.45
CA GLU A 244 -1.16 22.79 -36.60
C GLU A 244 -1.30 21.58 -35.68
N TYR A 245 -2.40 21.52 -34.93
CA TYR A 245 -2.80 20.34 -34.17
C TYR A 245 -4.32 20.22 -34.24
N CYS A 246 -4.82 19.02 -34.54
CA CYS A 246 -6.26 18.75 -34.68
C CYS A 246 -7.00 19.76 -35.58
N GLY A 247 -6.39 20.17 -36.70
CA GLY A 247 -6.99 21.13 -37.64
C GLY A 247 -7.05 22.58 -37.14
N THR A 248 -6.46 22.89 -35.98
CA THR A 248 -6.31 24.27 -35.51
C THR A 248 -4.89 24.75 -35.75
N VAL A 249 -4.74 25.83 -36.50
CA VAL A 249 -3.47 26.54 -36.68
C VAL A 249 -3.29 27.56 -35.55
N PHE A 250 -2.12 27.57 -34.92
CA PHE A 250 -1.81 28.46 -33.81
C PHE A 250 -0.32 28.86 -33.83
N ASN A 251 -0.04 30.07 -33.37
CA ASN A 251 1.32 30.60 -33.21
C ASN A 251 1.69 30.87 -31.73
N ALA A 252 0.80 30.51 -30.82
CA ALA A 252 1.00 30.46 -29.37
C ALA A 252 0.19 29.27 -28.84
N ILE A 253 0.78 28.42 -28.01
CA ILE A 253 0.10 27.21 -27.53
C ILE A 253 -1.18 27.54 -26.74
N MET A 254 -1.22 28.70 -26.07
CA MET A 254 -2.42 29.20 -25.37
C MET A 254 -3.57 29.59 -26.29
N LYS A 255 -3.36 29.74 -27.61
CA LYS A 255 -4.45 29.94 -28.58
C LYS A 255 -5.17 28.66 -28.94
N HIS A 256 -4.56 27.50 -28.76
CA HIS A 256 -5.19 26.23 -29.10
C HIS A 256 -6.42 25.98 -28.19
N PRO A 257 -7.62 25.74 -28.74
CA PRO A 257 -8.87 25.67 -27.97
C PRO A 257 -8.93 24.47 -27.01
N MET A 258 -8.21 23.38 -27.32
CA MET A 258 -8.15 22.20 -26.45
C MET A 258 -7.04 22.24 -25.39
N TYR A 259 -6.17 23.26 -25.40
CA TYR A 259 -5.04 23.33 -24.48
C TYR A 259 -5.48 23.97 -23.15
N GLY A 260 -5.52 23.19 -22.07
CA GLY A 260 -5.64 23.74 -20.71
C GLY A 260 -6.39 22.90 -19.68
N ASN A 261 -7.41 22.13 -20.06
CA ASN A 261 -8.34 21.61 -19.05
C ASN A 261 -7.84 20.35 -18.30
N ALA A 262 -7.20 19.41 -18.99
CA ALA A 262 -6.75 18.15 -18.37
C ALA A 262 -5.55 18.35 -17.42
N TYR A 263 -4.64 19.27 -17.75
CA TYR A 263 -3.44 19.53 -16.95
C TYR A 263 -3.77 20.04 -15.55
N VAL A 264 -4.65 21.05 -15.43
CA VAL A 264 -5.01 21.64 -14.12
C VAL A 264 -5.59 20.57 -13.20
N TYR A 265 -6.38 19.65 -13.77
CA TYR A 265 -6.99 18.57 -13.02
C TYR A 265 -5.95 17.64 -12.40
N PHE A 266 -4.99 17.13 -13.19
CA PHE A 266 -3.99 16.18 -12.71
C PHE A 266 -2.82 16.81 -11.98
N ALA A 267 -2.55 18.11 -12.19
CA ALA A 267 -1.48 18.84 -11.50
C ALA A 267 -2.00 19.52 -10.22
N CYS A 268 -2.82 20.56 -10.35
CA CYS A 268 -3.18 21.42 -9.23
C CYS A 268 -4.31 20.84 -8.37
N MET A 269 -5.37 20.33 -9.02
CA MET A 269 -6.56 19.90 -8.30
C MET A 269 -6.31 18.64 -7.47
N GLN A 270 -5.39 17.76 -7.87
CA GLN A 270 -5.06 16.56 -7.07
C GLN A 270 -4.49 16.89 -5.69
N CYS A 271 -3.86 18.05 -5.52
CA CYS A 271 -3.37 18.52 -4.22
C CYS A 271 -4.36 19.50 -3.55
N HIS A 272 -4.77 20.56 -4.27
CA HIS A 272 -5.61 21.62 -3.71
C HIS A 272 -7.10 21.24 -3.55
N GLY A 273 -7.54 20.20 -4.26
CA GLY A 273 -8.93 19.77 -4.33
C GLY A 273 -9.66 20.34 -5.54
N SER A 274 -10.67 19.65 -6.03
CA SER A 274 -11.55 20.07 -7.15
C SER A 274 -12.89 20.65 -6.65
N LEU A 275 -13.77 21.11 -7.56
CA LEU A 275 -15.19 21.30 -7.31
C LEU A 275 -15.91 20.11 -7.93
N VAL A 276 -16.57 19.30 -7.11
CA VAL A 276 -17.29 18.12 -7.61
C VAL A 276 -18.67 18.56 -8.11
N ILE A 277 -18.88 18.49 -9.43
CA ILE A 277 -20.09 18.98 -10.09
C ILE A 277 -20.90 17.79 -10.62
N PRO A 278 -22.07 17.48 -10.05
CA PRO A 278 -23.04 16.60 -10.69
C PRO A 278 -23.64 17.33 -11.90
N TYR A 279 -23.27 16.91 -13.10
CA TYR A 279 -23.75 17.54 -14.34
C TYR A 279 -24.84 16.73 -15.04
N LYS A 280 -25.05 15.48 -14.64
CA LYS A 280 -26.14 14.64 -15.11
C LYS A 280 -26.48 13.60 -14.04
N VAL A 281 -27.76 13.51 -13.69
CA VAL A 281 -28.27 12.52 -12.73
C VAL A 281 -29.25 11.61 -13.44
N GLU A 282 -28.96 10.32 -13.43
CA GLU A 282 -29.85 9.25 -13.91
C GLU A 282 -30.42 8.47 -12.71
N ARG A 283 -31.26 7.46 -12.97
CA ARG A 283 -31.88 6.67 -11.90
C ARG A 283 -30.85 5.94 -11.05
N ASP A 284 -29.89 5.29 -11.69
CA ASP A 284 -28.91 4.36 -11.12
C ASP A 284 -27.47 4.87 -11.16
N LYS A 285 -27.26 6.09 -11.69
CA LYS A 285 -25.94 6.66 -11.86
C LYS A 285 -25.96 8.18 -11.76
N VAL A 286 -24.86 8.75 -11.27
CA VAL A 286 -24.56 10.18 -11.35
C VAL A 286 -23.27 10.39 -12.15
N TYR A 287 -23.25 11.42 -12.97
CA TYR A 287 -22.08 11.85 -13.71
C TYR A 287 -21.48 13.07 -13.02
N LEU A 288 -20.23 12.92 -12.61
CA LEU A 288 -19.50 13.91 -11.83
C LEU A 288 -18.35 14.45 -12.67
N TRP A 289 -18.22 15.77 -12.72
CA TRP A 289 -16.96 16.42 -13.04
C TRP A 289 -16.21 16.75 -11.74
N GLY A 290 -14.89 16.89 -11.82
CA GLY A 290 -14.07 17.09 -10.63
C GLY A 290 -13.69 15.79 -9.93
N TRP A 291 -14.33 14.65 -10.24
CA TRP A 291 -14.10 13.35 -9.61
C TRP A 291 -13.51 12.33 -10.60
N PRO A 292 -12.55 11.46 -10.22
CA PRO A 292 -12.01 11.21 -8.87
C PRO A 292 -10.92 12.18 -8.42
N ASN A 293 -11.09 12.74 -7.22
CA ASN A 293 -10.15 13.70 -6.66
C ASN A 293 -10.02 13.56 -5.15
N ASN A 294 -8.78 13.64 -4.66
CA ASN A 294 -8.46 13.50 -3.24
C ASN A 294 -7.69 14.70 -2.67
N GLY A 295 -7.66 15.82 -3.40
CA GLY A 295 -6.98 17.02 -2.93
C GLY A 295 -7.67 17.62 -1.72
N ALA A 296 -6.88 18.13 -0.77
CA ALA A 296 -7.32 18.41 0.59
C ALA A 296 -8.50 19.40 0.68
N GLY A 297 -8.60 20.35 -0.26
CA GLY A 297 -9.61 21.41 -0.31
C GLY A 297 -10.71 21.21 -1.32
N ARG A 298 -11.08 19.95 -1.56
CA ARG A 298 -12.19 19.62 -2.46
C ARG A 298 -13.48 20.26 -1.94
N VAL A 299 -14.22 20.87 -2.85
CA VAL A 299 -15.57 21.36 -2.60
C VAL A 299 -16.55 20.27 -3.05
N ASP A 300 -17.26 19.70 -2.11
CA ASP A 300 -18.14 18.55 -2.34
C ASP A 300 -19.57 18.99 -2.72
N PRO A 301 -20.37 18.10 -3.34
CA PRO A 301 -21.69 18.46 -3.87
C PRO A 301 -22.70 18.89 -2.80
N ASP A 302 -22.47 18.54 -1.54
CA ASP A 302 -23.29 18.92 -0.40
C ASP A 302 -22.90 20.28 0.21
N GLY A 303 -21.91 20.95 -0.38
CA GLY A 303 -21.35 22.22 0.06
C GLY A 303 -20.25 22.10 1.12
N SER A 304 -19.85 20.90 1.53
CA SER A 304 -18.73 20.75 2.47
C SER A 304 -17.40 21.13 1.82
N LEU A 305 -16.50 21.68 2.66
CA LEU A 305 -15.20 22.22 2.27
C LEU A 305 -14.10 21.36 2.89
N GLY A 306 -13.39 20.63 2.03
CA GLY A 306 -12.30 19.74 2.40
C GLY A 306 -12.65 18.25 2.27
N THR A 307 -11.63 17.39 2.22
CA THR A 307 -11.78 15.94 2.15
C THR A 307 -11.09 15.25 3.33
N CYS A 308 -11.75 14.25 3.89
CA CYS A 308 -11.19 13.42 4.96
C CYS A 308 -10.26 12.32 4.43
N THR A 309 -10.19 12.08 3.11
CA THR A 309 -9.42 10.95 2.57
C THR A 309 -8.04 11.32 2.05
N ALA A 310 -7.62 12.58 2.17
CA ALA A 310 -6.30 13.05 1.73
C ALA A 310 -5.14 12.38 2.48
N CYS A 311 -5.27 12.19 3.80
CA CYS A 311 -4.18 11.70 4.66
C CYS A 311 -4.37 10.24 5.12
N HIS A 312 -5.61 9.80 5.31
CA HIS A 312 -5.95 8.40 5.59
C HIS A 312 -6.91 7.90 4.50
N PRO A 313 -6.36 7.40 3.39
CA PRO A 313 -7.14 7.04 2.22
C PRO A 313 -8.25 6.02 2.51
N ARG A 314 -9.32 6.11 1.70
CA ARG A 314 -10.33 5.06 1.62
C ARG A 314 -9.69 3.78 1.05
N HIS A 315 -10.13 2.58 1.42
CA HIS A 315 -11.20 2.25 2.36
C HIS A 315 -10.69 1.71 3.71
N GLN A 316 -9.37 1.68 3.92
CA GLN A 316 -8.78 1.33 5.20
C GLN A 316 -8.87 2.45 6.25
N PHE A 317 -8.81 3.72 5.85
CA PHE A 317 -8.86 4.89 6.75
C PHE A 317 -7.85 4.79 7.92
N SER A 318 -6.65 4.29 7.63
CA SER A 318 -5.65 3.96 8.65
C SER A 318 -4.99 5.20 9.26
N ILE A 319 -4.92 5.25 10.60
CA ILE A 319 -4.18 6.29 11.32
C ILE A 319 -2.66 6.11 11.15
N GLU A 320 -2.19 4.88 10.93
CA GLU A 320 -0.80 4.62 10.56
C GLU A 320 -0.45 5.37 9.28
N TYR A 321 -1.29 5.29 8.25
CA TYR A 321 -1.06 6.01 6.99
C TYR A 321 -1.06 7.52 7.21
N ALA A 322 -2.01 8.03 8.00
CA ALA A 322 -2.04 9.45 8.37
C ALA A 322 -0.81 9.93 9.17
N ARG A 323 -0.17 9.04 9.92
CA ARG A 323 1.00 9.35 10.75
C ARG A 323 2.31 9.23 10.01
N LYS A 324 2.33 8.51 8.90
CA LYS A 324 3.49 8.26 8.07
C LYS A 324 3.75 9.44 7.12
N PRO A 325 5.00 9.96 7.05
CA PRO A 325 5.35 11.11 6.21
C PRO A 325 4.96 10.96 4.73
N GLU A 326 4.95 9.73 4.21
CA GLU A 326 4.67 9.40 2.82
C GLU A 326 3.29 9.89 2.38
N THR A 327 2.28 9.89 3.25
CA THR A 327 0.96 10.42 2.88
C THR A 327 0.96 11.93 2.67
N CYS A 328 1.83 12.66 3.39
CA CYS A 328 1.99 14.10 3.22
C CYS A 328 2.77 14.40 1.93
N GLY A 329 3.73 13.53 1.60
CA GLY A 329 4.57 13.60 0.40
C GLY A 329 3.81 13.52 -0.92
N GLN A 330 2.52 13.14 -0.94
CA GLN A 330 1.68 13.27 -2.14
C GLN A 330 1.55 14.74 -2.59
N CYS A 331 1.47 15.68 -1.64
CA CYS A 331 1.16 17.09 -1.92
C CYS A 331 2.23 18.07 -1.45
N HIS A 332 2.98 17.73 -0.39
CA HIS A 332 4.01 18.58 0.21
C HIS A 332 5.40 18.18 -0.27
N LEU A 333 5.65 18.40 -1.57
CA LEU A 333 6.85 18.01 -2.29
C LEU A 333 7.21 19.05 -3.36
N GLY A 334 8.34 18.83 -4.03
CA GLY A 334 8.70 19.54 -5.25
C GLY A 334 9.27 20.93 -5.02
N TYR A 335 9.41 21.69 -6.10
CA TYR A 335 10.23 22.90 -6.10
C TYR A 335 9.75 24.04 -5.20
N ASP A 336 8.44 24.16 -5.01
CA ASP A 336 7.84 25.30 -4.34
C ASP A 336 7.50 25.04 -2.87
N HIS A 337 7.43 23.80 -2.42
CA HIS A 337 7.30 23.47 -1.00
C HIS A 337 7.78 22.04 -0.72
N PRO A 338 9.11 21.79 -0.77
CA PRO A 338 9.69 20.45 -0.64
C PRO A 338 9.72 19.96 0.81
N HIS A 339 8.57 19.91 1.48
CA HIS A 339 8.56 19.58 2.90
C HIS A 339 8.95 18.11 3.15
N ILE A 340 8.56 17.19 2.25
CA ILE A 340 8.94 15.78 2.39
C ILE A 340 10.44 15.59 2.18
N GLU A 341 11.03 16.25 1.17
CA GLU A 341 12.46 16.14 0.89
C GLU A 341 13.31 16.78 2.01
N VAL A 342 12.85 17.92 2.54
CA VAL A 342 13.46 18.55 3.73
C VAL A 342 13.36 17.62 4.95
N TYR A 343 12.22 16.98 5.15
CA TYR A 343 12.03 16.03 6.25
C TYR A 343 12.95 14.83 6.11
N GLU A 344 13.02 14.22 4.92
CA GLU A 344 13.83 13.05 4.61
C GLU A 344 15.32 13.31 4.84
N GLU A 345 15.84 14.51 4.48
CA GLU A 345 17.26 14.83 4.76
C GLU A 345 17.53 15.13 6.25
N SER A 346 16.52 15.57 7.00
CA SER A 346 16.67 15.92 8.40
C SER A 346 17.04 14.70 9.25
N LYS A 347 17.62 14.91 10.44
CA LYS A 347 17.86 13.80 11.38
C LYS A 347 16.57 13.12 11.83
N HIS A 348 15.43 13.81 11.83
CA HIS A 348 14.14 13.22 12.15
C HIS A 348 13.72 12.19 11.10
N GLY A 349 13.76 12.55 9.81
CA GLY A 349 13.42 11.65 8.71
C GLY A 349 14.38 10.49 8.58
N ASN A 350 15.69 10.74 8.75
CA ASN A 350 16.70 9.67 8.77
C ASN A 350 16.43 8.61 9.85
N ILE A 351 16.09 9.02 11.09
CA ILE A 351 15.78 8.07 12.17
C ILE A 351 14.46 7.35 11.91
N PHE A 352 13.45 8.05 11.39
CA PHE A 352 12.18 7.43 10.97
C PHE A 352 12.43 6.34 9.91
N ALA A 353 13.21 6.63 8.86
CA ALA A 353 13.53 5.66 7.82
C ALA A 353 14.25 4.42 8.36
N MET A 354 15.08 4.59 9.41
CA MET A 354 15.83 3.48 10.02
C MET A 354 15.03 2.66 11.04
N THR A 355 14.04 3.26 11.71
CA THR A 355 13.41 2.66 12.91
C THR A 355 11.89 2.59 12.87
N GLY A 356 11.25 3.30 11.93
CA GLY A 356 9.80 3.48 11.87
C GLY A 356 8.99 2.21 11.65
N GLU A 357 9.58 1.18 11.04
CA GLU A 357 8.93 -0.13 10.89
C GLU A 357 8.64 -0.82 12.24
N ASN A 358 9.43 -0.50 13.28
CA ASN A 358 9.29 -1.11 14.62
C ASN A 358 8.39 -0.28 15.56
N TRP A 359 7.81 0.81 15.07
CA TRP A 359 6.98 1.70 15.89
C TRP A 359 5.55 1.21 16.03
N ASN A 360 4.90 1.57 17.13
CA ASN A 360 3.48 1.32 17.32
C ASN A 360 2.67 2.49 16.75
N TRP A 361 2.24 2.34 15.50
CA TRP A 361 1.50 3.36 14.75
C TRP A 361 0.06 3.56 15.18
N GLU A 362 -0.52 2.61 15.92
CA GLU A 362 -1.95 2.57 16.26
C GLU A 362 -2.25 3.09 17.68
N ALA A 363 -1.22 3.30 18.50
CA ALA A 363 -1.37 3.78 19.87
C ALA A 363 -2.04 5.17 19.94
N LEU A 364 -2.97 5.33 20.89
CA LEU A 364 -3.59 6.60 21.22
C LEU A 364 -3.78 6.73 22.74
N PRO A 365 -3.19 7.73 23.41
CA PRO A 365 -2.27 8.73 22.86
C PRO A 365 -0.95 8.11 22.38
N TRP A 366 -0.24 8.79 21.48
CA TRP A 366 1.04 8.29 20.95
C TRP A 366 2.19 8.72 21.88
N ARG A 367 2.90 7.76 22.49
CA ARG A 367 3.89 8.04 23.54
C ARG A 367 5.30 8.11 22.98
N VAL A 368 5.96 9.24 23.22
CA VAL A 368 7.36 9.46 22.86
C VAL A 368 8.25 8.50 23.66
N GLY A 369 9.21 7.87 22.99
CA GLY A 369 10.18 6.93 23.58
C GLY A 369 9.63 5.53 23.84
N ILE A 370 8.32 5.31 23.69
CA ILE A 370 7.66 4.00 23.86
C ILE A 370 7.08 3.52 22.53
N ASP A 371 6.25 4.35 21.91
CA ASP A 371 5.56 3.98 20.66
C ASP A 371 6.32 4.49 19.43
N PHE A 372 7.13 5.54 19.56
CA PHE A 372 8.00 6.10 18.52
C PHE A 372 9.19 6.87 19.11
N THR A 373 10.27 7.04 18.34
CA THR A 373 11.52 7.67 18.82
C THR A 373 11.99 8.89 18.02
N ALA A 374 11.39 9.17 16.87
CA ALA A 374 11.61 10.41 16.11
C ALA A 374 10.27 10.98 15.60
N PRO A 375 10.14 12.31 15.47
CA PRO A 375 8.89 12.89 15.01
C PRO A 375 8.66 12.66 13.51
N THR A 376 7.40 12.50 13.12
CA THR A 376 6.92 12.60 11.73
C THR A 376 6.20 13.92 11.52
N CYS A 377 5.72 14.16 10.29
CA CYS A 377 4.85 15.28 9.95
C CYS A 377 3.64 15.35 10.92
N ALA A 378 2.99 14.21 11.17
CA ALA A 378 1.83 14.13 12.04
C ALA A 378 2.20 14.36 13.52
N THR A 379 3.37 13.91 13.99
CA THR A 379 3.84 14.22 15.35
C THR A 379 3.84 15.73 15.58
N CYS A 380 4.46 16.48 14.66
CA CYS A 380 4.59 17.92 14.77
C CYS A 380 3.27 18.66 14.58
N HIS A 381 2.40 18.22 13.65
CA HIS A 381 1.27 19.03 13.20
C HIS A 381 -0.12 18.54 13.64
N MET A 382 -0.31 17.27 14.00
CA MET A 382 -1.66 16.68 14.12
C MET A 382 -1.90 15.80 15.35
N SER A 383 -0.94 14.97 15.74
CA SER A 383 -1.17 13.85 16.66
C SER A 383 -1.40 14.29 18.11
N THR A 384 -2.19 13.47 18.82
CA THR A 384 -2.25 13.48 20.30
C THR A 384 -1.00 12.81 20.84
N LEU A 385 -0.17 13.55 21.59
CA LEU A 385 1.12 13.07 22.10
C LEU A 385 1.13 13.01 23.63
N ALA A 386 1.78 11.98 24.14
CA ALA A 386 1.97 11.77 25.56
C ALA A 386 3.43 11.48 25.92
N THR A 387 3.77 11.71 27.18
CA THR A 387 5.02 11.25 27.80
C THR A 387 5.02 9.72 27.97
N PRO A 388 6.18 9.09 28.27
CA PRO A 388 6.27 7.63 28.43
C PRO A 388 5.28 7.02 29.44
N ASP A 389 4.96 7.74 30.51
CA ASP A 389 3.98 7.36 31.54
C ASP A 389 2.51 7.55 31.10
N GLY A 390 2.27 7.99 29.87
CA GLY A 390 0.93 8.12 29.29
C GLY A 390 0.24 9.46 29.56
N LYS A 391 0.89 10.42 30.20
CA LYS A 391 0.33 11.76 30.41
C LYS A 391 0.29 12.52 29.07
N ILE A 392 -0.91 12.88 28.63
CA ILE A 392 -1.11 13.67 27.42
C ILE A 392 -0.54 15.08 27.63
N VAL A 393 0.37 15.47 26.73
CA VAL A 393 0.98 16.81 26.69
C VAL A 393 0.38 17.63 25.55
N ILE A 394 0.11 16.98 24.42
CA ILE A 394 -0.38 17.63 23.21
C ILE A 394 -1.68 16.96 22.80
N GLN A 395 -2.73 17.75 22.64
CA GLN A 395 -4.00 17.26 22.10
C GLN A 395 -3.94 17.21 20.57
N GLY A 396 -4.50 16.15 20.00
CA GLY A 396 -4.56 15.98 18.56
C GLY A 396 -5.56 16.94 17.92
N THR A 397 -5.23 17.43 16.72
CA THR A 397 -6.00 18.43 15.99
C THR A 397 -5.91 18.20 14.49
N HIS A 398 -6.99 18.50 13.79
CA HIS A 398 -7.00 18.71 12.34
C HIS A 398 -7.00 20.20 11.98
N ASP A 399 -6.94 21.11 12.97
CA ASP A 399 -6.65 22.52 12.73
C ASP A 399 -5.15 22.71 12.57
N LEU A 400 -4.67 22.52 11.34
CA LEU A 400 -3.24 22.59 11.01
C LEU A 400 -2.62 23.98 11.22
N ARG A 401 -3.43 25.03 11.47
CA ARG A 401 -2.91 26.37 11.80
C ARG A 401 -2.42 26.44 13.24
N ARG A 402 -2.91 25.58 14.13
CA ARG A 402 -2.73 25.62 15.59
C ARG A 402 -1.26 25.62 16.05
N ARG A 403 -0.35 25.17 15.19
CA ARG A 403 1.10 25.10 15.47
C ARG A 403 1.94 25.86 14.45
N ILE A 404 1.30 26.70 13.63
CA ILE A 404 1.94 27.50 12.59
C ILE A 404 1.88 28.96 12.99
N VAL A 405 3.05 29.62 13.03
CA VAL A 405 3.14 31.07 13.25
C VAL A 405 3.59 31.84 12.02
N TRP A 406 4.25 31.18 11.07
CA TRP A 406 4.70 31.77 9.82
C TRP A 406 3.91 31.21 8.64
N ASP A 407 3.44 32.11 7.79
CA ASP A 407 3.13 31.80 6.42
C ASP A 407 4.37 32.01 5.56
N SER A 408 5.01 30.90 5.20
CA SER A 408 6.23 30.91 4.40
C SER A 408 5.96 30.65 2.92
N MET A 409 4.70 30.68 2.45
CA MET A 409 4.33 30.30 1.08
C MET A 409 4.17 31.50 0.13
N HIS A 410 4.36 32.73 0.60
CA HIS A 410 4.14 33.94 -0.19
C HIS A 410 5.45 34.72 -0.41
N PHE A 411 5.36 35.87 -1.11
CA PHE A 411 6.52 36.73 -1.45
C PHE A 411 7.42 37.02 -0.24
N PHE A 412 6.78 37.29 0.89
CA PHE A 412 7.42 37.51 2.18
C PHE A 412 6.89 36.49 3.18
N ALA A 413 7.74 36.11 4.14
CA ALA A 413 7.28 35.44 5.34
C ALA A 413 6.49 36.44 6.19
N PHE A 414 5.23 36.14 6.49
CA PHE A 414 4.38 36.95 7.36
C PHE A 414 3.66 36.08 8.39
N PRO A 415 3.07 36.66 9.43
CA PRO A 415 2.38 35.89 10.46
C PRO A 415 1.19 35.11 9.92
N LYS A 416 1.01 33.86 10.37
CA LYS A 416 -0.08 33.03 9.86
C LYS A 416 -1.44 33.72 10.08
N PRO A 417 -2.27 33.93 9.03
CA PRO A 417 -3.52 34.64 9.18
C PRO A 417 -4.54 33.84 9.98
N LYS A 418 -5.41 34.54 10.71
CA LYS A 418 -6.54 33.91 11.40
C LYS A 418 -7.53 33.26 10.42
N TRP A 419 -8.00 33.96 9.39
CA TRP A 419 -9.03 33.40 8.49
C TRP A 419 -8.40 32.68 7.29
N PRO A 420 -8.91 31.49 6.92
CA PRO A 420 -8.33 30.67 5.85
C PRO A 420 -8.64 31.16 4.42
N ASP A 421 -9.69 31.97 4.23
CA ASP A 421 -10.14 32.41 2.91
C ASP A 421 -9.46 33.70 2.47
N HIS A 422 -8.45 33.58 1.60
CA HIS A 422 -7.72 34.75 1.09
C HIS A 422 -8.54 35.63 0.18
N THR A 423 -9.50 35.05 -0.53
CA THR A 423 -10.30 35.77 -1.51
C THR A 423 -11.25 36.72 -0.77
N GLN A 424 -11.95 36.22 0.24
CA GLN A 424 -12.77 37.05 1.12
C GLN A 424 -11.92 38.08 1.86
N ASN A 425 -10.77 37.68 2.41
CA ASN A 425 -9.88 38.62 3.10
C ASN A 425 -9.43 39.77 2.18
N ALA A 426 -9.05 39.49 0.94
CA ALA A 426 -8.65 40.51 -0.01
C ALA A 426 -9.82 41.46 -0.37
N VAL A 427 -11.02 40.92 -0.61
CA VAL A 427 -12.18 41.71 -1.09
C VAL A 427 -12.86 42.50 0.03
N PHE A 428 -13.07 41.90 1.20
CA PHE A 428 -13.78 42.54 2.32
C PHE A 428 -12.88 43.43 3.17
N LYS A 429 -11.60 43.07 3.31
CA LYS A 429 -10.68 43.74 4.22
C LYS A 429 -9.56 44.50 3.50
N GLY A 430 -9.48 44.42 2.17
CA GLY A 430 -8.44 45.12 1.40
C GLY A 430 -7.03 44.59 1.65
N ALA A 431 -6.89 43.37 2.19
CA ALA A 431 -5.60 42.73 2.39
C ALA A 431 -4.89 42.48 1.06
N SER A 432 -3.68 43.02 0.94
CA SER A 432 -2.77 42.71 -0.16
C SER A 432 -1.43 42.24 0.37
N GLN A 433 -1.15 40.94 0.21
CA GLN A 433 0.15 40.34 0.52
C GLN A 433 1.29 40.94 -0.34
N LEU A 434 0.95 41.48 -1.53
CA LEU A 434 1.88 42.07 -2.47
C LEU A 434 2.34 43.48 -2.06
N THR A 435 1.43 44.28 -1.53
CA THR A 435 1.71 45.69 -1.21
C THR A 435 1.82 45.96 0.28
N GLY A 436 1.55 44.97 1.13
CA GLY A 436 1.40 45.16 2.58
C GLY A 436 0.14 45.92 2.97
N ALA A 437 -0.63 46.44 2.00
CA ALA A 437 -1.77 47.32 2.24
C ALA A 437 -2.92 46.55 2.89
N GLY A 438 -3.57 47.20 3.86
CA GLY A 438 -4.72 46.66 4.58
C GLY A 438 -4.42 45.48 5.51
N LEU A 439 -3.18 44.94 5.55
CA LEU A 439 -2.82 43.79 6.39
C LEU A 439 -2.80 44.12 7.88
N LEU A 440 -2.40 45.34 8.27
CA LEU A 440 -2.32 45.77 9.68
C LEU A 440 -3.48 46.70 10.08
N GLU A 441 -4.05 47.44 9.12
CA GLU A 441 -5.00 48.54 9.41
C GLU A 441 -6.47 48.11 9.38
N ASN A 442 -6.83 47.06 8.65
CA ASN A 442 -8.23 46.69 8.38
C ASN A 442 -8.72 45.45 9.14
N GLY A 443 -8.00 45.05 10.18
CA GLY A 443 -8.37 43.89 11.01
C GLY A 443 -8.37 42.58 10.22
N VAL A 444 -7.55 42.47 9.17
CA VAL A 444 -7.13 41.17 8.64
C VAL A 444 -6.12 40.68 9.66
N ALA A 445 -6.43 39.64 10.42
CA ALA A 445 -5.65 39.29 11.60
C ALA A 445 -4.30 38.68 11.20
N PHE A 446 -3.37 39.56 10.82
CA PHE A 446 -1.91 39.38 10.76
C PHE A 446 -1.25 40.00 12.01
N GLU A 447 -2.02 40.10 13.08
CA GLU A 447 -1.55 40.52 14.39
C GLU A 447 -0.92 39.32 15.12
N GLY A 448 -0.13 39.59 16.14
CA GLY A 448 0.41 38.55 17.01
C GLY A 448 1.92 38.38 16.97
N TYR A 449 2.66 39.28 16.31
CA TYR A 449 4.11 39.37 16.48
C TYR A 449 4.65 40.81 16.38
N ARG A 450 5.84 41.04 16.96
CA ARG A 450 6.64 42.27 16.79
C ARG A 450 8.09 41.90 16.60
N ILE A 451 8.78 42.58 15.67
CA ILE A 451 10.24 42.52 15.58
C ILE A 451 10.80 43.48 16.63
N VAL A 452 11.63 42.96 17.53
CA VAL A 452 12.25 43.73 18.61
C VAL A 452 13.78 43.60 18.54
N ALA A 453 14.50 44.59 19.05
CA ALA A 453 15.95 44.48 19.20
C ALA A 453 16.26 43.34 20.18
N SER A 454 17.25 42.49 19.87
CA SER A 454 17.57 41.33 20.70
C SER A 454 17.88 41.72 22.15
N SER A 455 18.60 42.82 22.37
CA SER A 455 18.88 43.35 23.71
C SER A 455 17.61 43.68 24.51
N LYS A 456 16.55 44.20 23.84
CA LYS A 456 15.27 44.51 24.49
C LYS A 456 14.47 43.27 24.86
N SER A 457 14.70 42.15 24.17
CA SER A 457 14.11 40.84 24.48
C SER A 457 14.85 40.08 25.59
N GLY A 458 15.93 40.65 26.13
CA GLY A 458 16.81 39.97 27.09
C GLY A 458 17.76 38.95 26.46
N LEU A 459 17.90 38.94 25.13
CA LEU A 459 18.81 38.10 24.36
C LEU A 459 20.03 38.92 23.91
N GLU A 460 21.20 38.65 24.47
CA GLU A 460 22.47 39.25 24.03
C GLU A 460 23.28 38.24 23.20
N LEU A 461 22.89 38.06 21.94
CA LEU A 461 23.61 37.22 20.99
C LEU A 461 24.42 38.09 20.01
N PRO A 462 25.75 37.85 19.87
CA PRO A 462 26.56 38.52 18.85
C PRO A 462 25.98 38.28 17.45
N ASN A 463 25.86 39.34 16.65
CA ASN A 463 25.38 39.32 15.27
C ASN A 463 23.90 38.93 15.06
N LEU A 464 23.08 38.92 16.11
CA LEU A 464 21.63 38.81 15.99
C LEU A 464 20.99 40.14 16.44
N PRO A 465 20.79 41.11 15.54
CA PRO A 465 20.33 42.46 15.93
C PRO A 465 18.86 42.49 16.36
N VAL A 466 18.05 41.55 15.87
CA VAL A 466 16.60 41.49 16.13
C VAL A 466 16.10 40.08 16.39
N THR A 467 14.98 39.98 17.11
CA THR A 467 14.21 38.75 17.33
C THR A 467 12.71 39.06 17.26
N ILE A 468 11.87 38.05 17.47
CA ILE A 468 10.41 38.15 17.41
C ILE A 468 9.77 37.88 18.77
N GLU A 469 8.88 38.78 19.17
CA GLU A 469 7.95 38.59 20.28
C GLU A 469 6.56 38.27 19.76
N TYR A 470 6.05 37.07 20.06
CA TYR A 470 4.67 36.68 19.73
C TYR A 470 3.68 37.08 20.83
N TYR A 471 2.47 37.47 20.44
CA TYR A 471 1.34 37.74 21.33
C TYR A 471 0.03 37.21 20.74
N GLY A 472 -1.04 37.17 21.53
CA GLY A 472 -2.33 36.61 21.10
C GLY A 472 -2.24 35.13 20.69
N GLU A 473 -3.04 34.74 19.70
CA GLU A 473 -3.16 33.35 19.20
C GLU A 473 -1.81 32.79 18.71
N LEU A 474 -0.95 33.61 18.09
CA LEU A 474 0.36 33.14 17.60
C LEU A 474 1.34 32.79 18.72
N LYS A 475 1.23 33.44 19.89
CA LYS A 475 2.00 33.05 21.07
C LYS A 475 1.60 31.64 21.51
N GLU A 476 0.30 31.36 21.54
CA GLU A 476 -0.23 30.03 21.89
C GLU A 476 0.25 28.98 20.89
N HIS A 477 0.21 29.29 19.58
CA HIS A 477 0.71 28.39 18.55
C HIS A 477 2.19 28.06 18.70
N ARG A 478 3.02 29.08 19.00
CA ARG A 478 4.45 28.88 19.24
C ARG A 478 4.69 28.00 20.45
N GLU A 479 4.02 28.28 21.57
CA GLU A 479 4.19 27.50 22.80
C GLU A 479 3.70 26.05 22.64
N GLU A 480 2.62 25.82 21.89
CA GLU A 480 2.17 24.45 21.59
C GLU A 480 3.21 23.69 20.74
N MET A 481 3.79 24.33 19.72
CA MET A 481 4.87 23.72 18.94
C MET A 481 6.14 23.46 19.79
N LYS A 482 6.52 24.41 20.67
CA LYS A 482 7.61 24.20 21.62
C LYS A 482 7.35 23.03 22.56
N ALA A 483 6.10 22.84 22.99
CA ALA A 483 5.72 21.72 23.86
C ALA A 483 5.89 20.36 23.15
N VAL A 484 5.66 20.28 21.83
CA VAL A 484 6.00 19.08 21.03
C VAL A 484 7.50 18.81 21.11
N CYS A 485 8.36 19.81 20.85
CA CYS A 485 9.82 19.65 20.87
C CYS A 485 10.35 19.24 22.25
N LYS A 486 9.74 19.78 23.32
CA LYS A 486 10.11 19.52 24.72
C LYS A 486 9.82 18.09 25.19
N LEU A 487 9.13 17.27 24.40
CA LEU A 487 8.99 15.84 24.67
C LEU A 487 10.31 15.07 24.47
N CYS A 488 11.23 15.58 23.63
CA CYS A 488 12.51 14.94 23.33
C CYS A 488 13.73 15.82 23.66
N HIS A 489 13.58 17.14 23.62
CA HIS A 489 14.69 18.10 23.75
C HIS A 489 14.58 18.96 25.00
N SER A 490 15.72 19.43 25.51
CA SER A 490 15.74 20.36 26.63
C SER A 490 15.11 21.71 26.23
N PRO A 491 14.46 22.43 27.17
CA PRO A 491 13.88 23.74 26.88
C PRO A 491 14.87 24.72 26.23
N GLN A 492 16.12 24.73 26.70
CA GLN A 492 17.17 25.58 26.15
C GLN A 492 17.45 25.30 24.66
N TRP A 493 17.53 24.02 24.28
CA TRP A 493 17.73 23.65 22.87
C TRP A 493 16.55 24.12 22.01
N VAL A 494 15.32 23.94 22.51
CA VAL A 494 14.09 24.33 21.80
C VAL A 494 14.01 25.84 21.61
N ASP A 495 14.31 26.61 22.64
CA ASP A 495 14.30 28.08 22.56
C ASP A 495 15.38 28.59 21.60
N ASN A 496 16.59 28.02 21.66
CA ASN A 496 17.67 28.37 20.74
C ASN A 496 17.30 28.07 19.28
N TYR A 497 16.70 26.91 19.02
CA TYR A 497 16.26 26.55 17.67
C TYR A 497 15.29 27.59 17.10
N PHE A 498 14.28 27.98 17.88
CA PHE A 498 13.26 28.90 17.39
C PHE A 498 13.73 30.36 17.27
N ILE A 499 14.69 30.80 18.09
CA ILE A 499 15.35 32.11 17.91
C ILE A 499 16.05 32.16 16.56
N ILE A 500 16.83 31.14 16.21
CA ILE A 500 17.56 31.08 14.94
C ILE A 500 16.61 30.91 13.76
N TYR A 501 15.58 30.08 13.90
CA TYR A 501 14.54 29.91 12.88
C TYR A 501 13.83 31.24 12.56
N ASP A 502 13.47 32.01 13.58
CA ASP A 502 12.79 33.29 13.37
C ASP A 502 13.71 34.34 12.74
N ALA A 503 14.98 34.37 13.12
CA ALA A 503 15.99 35.19 12.46
C ALA A 503 16.16 34.82 10.97
N ASN A 504 16.13 33.52 10.64
CA ASN A 504 16.21 33.04 9.26
C ASN A 504 15.05 33.55 8.39
N GLN A 505 13.83 33.65 8.94
CA GLN A 505 12.70 34.26 8.23
C GLN A 505 12.92 35.75 7.96
N ILE A 506 13.55 36.47 8.90
CA ILE A 506 13.90 37.87 8.75
C ILE A 506 14.97 38.06 7.67
N ASP A 507 16.02 37.23 7.67
CA ASP A 507 17.10 37.27 6.66
C ASP A 507 16.54 37.07 5.24
N TYR A 508 15.64 36.10 5.08
CA TYR A 508 14.92 35.91 3.83
C TYR A 508 14.12 37.17 3.46
N ASN A 509 13.34 37.73 4.39
CA ASN A 509 12.51 38.90 4.12
C ASN A 509 13.32 40.14 3.72
N ILE A 510 14.49 40.35 4.32
CA ILE A 510 15.43 41.42 3.93
C ILE A 510 15.89 41.21 2.49
N THR A 511 16.31 39.98 2.16
CA THR A 511 16.77 39.59 0.82
C THR A 511 15.67 39.79 -0.23
N ALA A 512 14.48 39.27 0.05
CA ALA A 512 13.33 39.37 -0.84
C ALA A 512 12.91 40.83 -1.03
N ASN A 513 12.91 41.64 0.04
CA ASN A 513 12.57 43.05 -0.08
C ASN A 513 13.61 43.80 -0.92
N PHE A 514 14.90 43.52 -0.76
CA PHE A 514 15.94 44.11 -1.60
C PHE A 514 15.73 43.76 -3.09
N ALA A 515 15.50 42.49 -3.41
CA ALA A 515 15.22 42.02 -4.77
C ALA A 515 13.98 42.71 -5.37
N PHE A 516 12.91 42.84 -4.59
CA PHE A 516 11.68 43.49 -5.02
C PHE A 516 11.86 44.99 -5.27
N GLN A 517 12.60 45.70 -4.40
CA GLN A 517 12.91 47.12 -4.64
C GLN A 517 13.76 47.29 -5.90
N LEU A 518 14.72 46.40 -6.13
CA LEU A 518 15.54 46.41 -7.34
C LEU A 518 14.67 46.26 -8.61
N LEU A 519 13.71 45.33 -8.60
CA LEU A 519 12.73 45.20 -9.69
C LEU A 519 11.88 46.47 -9.86
N LYS A 520 11.40 47.07 -8.77
CA LYS A 520 10.63 48.33 -8.84
C LYS A 520 11.44 49.48 -9.44
N TYR A 521 12.74 49.56 -9.15
CA TYR A 521 13.62 50.55 -9.78
C TYR A 521 13.79 50.27 -11.27
N SER A 522 13.88 49.00 -11.68
CA SER A 522 13.92 48.60 -13.08
C SER A 522 12.69 49.13 -13.86
N TRP A 523 11.49 48.90 -13.32
CA TRP A 523 10.25 49.46 -13.89
C TRP A 523 10.26 50.99 -13.96
N LYS A 524 10.73 51.66 -12.90
CA LYS A 524 10.79 53.13 -12.85
C LYS A 524 11.72 53.71 -13.92
N LEU A 525 12.80 53.01 -14.26
CA LEU A 525 13.76 53.41 -15.28
C LEU A 525 13.34 53.02 -16.70
N GLY A 526 12.21 52.31 -16.87
CA GLY A 526 11.77 51.80 -18.16
C GLY A 526 12.65 50.68 -18.71
N ILE A 527 13.43 50.01 -17.84
CA ILE A 527 14.20 48.81 -18.21
C ILE A 527 13.24 47.63 -18.47
N HIS A 528 12.13 47.59 -17.73
CA HIS A 528 11.03 46.61 -17.84
C HIS A 528 9.66 47.31 -17.77
N ASP A 529 8.63 46.72 -18.38
CA ASP A 529 7.24 47.18 -18.38
C ASP A 529 6.40 46.44 -17.32
N PRO A 530 5.94 47.11 -16.25
CA PRO A 530 5.19 46.46 -15.17
C PRO A 530 3.77 45.98 -15.52
N LYS A 531 3.33 46.13 -16.78
CA LYS A 531 1.99 45.68 -17.23
C LYS A 531 1.85 44.16 -17.16
N ASN A 532 2.87 43.43 -17.60
CA ASN A 532 3.02 42.01 -17.38
C ASN A 532 4.18 41.83 -16.40
N LYS A 533 4.01 40.96 -15.40
CA LYS A 533 4.90 40.95 -14.22
C LYS A 533 5.74 39.67 -14.13
N ILE A 534 5.81 38.91 -15.23
CA ILE A 534 6.47 37.60 -15.28
C ILE A 534 6.86 37.18 -16.70
N ASP A 535 7.09 38.13 -17.60
CA ASP A 535 7.55 37.89 -18.97
C ASP A 535 8.97 38.42 -19.22
N GLU A 536 9.46 39.32 -18.36
CA GLU A 536 10.79 39.88 -18.50
C GLU A 536 11.79 39.29 -17.49
N TYR A 537 13.08 39.38 -17.83
CA TYR A 537 14.15 38.67 -17.13
C TYR A 537 14.15 38.88 -15.62
N MET A 538 14.15 40.14 -15.15
CA MET A 538 14.22 40.42 -13.70
C MET A 538 12.95 40.00 -12.97
N GLU A 539 11.81 39.97 -13.64
CA GLU A 539 10.54 39.53 -13.07
C GLU A 539 10.51 38.02 -12.86
N ILE A 540 11.04 37.27 -13.83
CA ILE A 540 11.22 35.83 -13.73
C ILE A 540 12.22 35.49 -12.62
N MET A 541 13.34 36.22 -12.52
CA MET A 541 14.29 36.02 -11.42
C MET A 541 13.66 36.34 -10.06
N TRP A 542 12.89 37.42 -9.95
CA TRP A 542 12.11 37.73 -8.75
C TRP A 542 11.17 36.57 -8.39
N TYR A 543 10.46 36.02 -9.38
CA TYR A 543 9.60 34.86 -9.17
C TYR A 543 10.35 33.66 -8.56
N TYR A 544 11.51 33.30 -9.11
CA TYR A 544 12.31 32.21 -8.54
C TYR A 544 12.80 32.50 -7.12
N ILE A 545 13.21 33.74 -6.83
CA ILE A 545 13.65 34.16 -5.49
C ILE A 545 12.57 33.89 -4.44
N TRP A 546 11.31 34.23 -4.71
CA TRP A 546 10.30 34.11 -3.67
C TRP A 546 9.50 32.82 -3.68
N HIS A 547 9.17 32.29 -4.88
CA HIS A 547 8.27 31.14 -5.05
C HIS A 547 9.01 29.80 -4.97
N HIS A 548 10.25 29.73 -5.44
CA HIS A 548 11.03 28.49 -5.43
C HIS A 548 12.07 28.57 -4.32
N ASP A 549 13.17 29.27 -4.58
CA ASP A 549 14.40 29.25 -3.79
C ASP A 549 14.15 29.76 -2.36
N GLY A 550 13.39 30.84 -2.24
CA GLY A 550 13.00 31.40 -0.94
C GLY A 550 12.13 30.45 -0.12
N ARG A 551 11.16 29.78 -0.74
CA ARG A 551 10.33 28.80 -0.02
C ARG A 551 11.17 27.62 0.45
N ARG A 552 12.12 27.16 -0.37
CA ARG A 552 13.10 26.11 -0.01
C ARG A 552 13.98 26.53 1.17
N TRP A 553 14.53 27.75 1.13
CA TRP A 553 15.26 28.33 2.26
C TRP A 553 14.43 28.29 3.55
N ARG A 554 13.23 28.88 3.54
CA ARG A 554 12.38 28.98 4.74
C ARG A 554 11.93 27.60 5.25
N ALA A 555 11.62 26.67 4.36
CA ALA A 555 11.20 25.31 4.70
C ALA A 555 12.36 24.47 5.24
N GLY A 556 13.55 24.56 4.64
CA GLY A 556 14.76 23.93 5.14
C GLY A 556 15.02 24.32 6.60
N ALA A 557 14.93 25.62 6.90
CA ALA A 557 15.13 26.11 8.26
C ALA A 557 14.05 25.63 9.24
N SER A 558 12.79 25.53 8.80
CA SER A 558 11.66 25.15 9.66
C SER A 558 11.62 23.68 10.05
N MET A 559 12.31 22.80 9.31
CA MET A 559 12.29 21.35 9.51
C MET A 559 13.68 20.74 9.62
N MET A 560 14.71 21.58 9.84
CA MET A 560 16.11 21.18 10.03
C MET A 560 16.70 20.42 8.84
N GLY A 561 16.39 20.89 7.62
CA GLY A 561 17.06 20.49 6.40
C GLY A 561 18.19 21.46 6.04
N PRO A 562 19.47 21.13 6.32
CA PRO A 562 20.58 22.03 6.06
C PRO A 562 20.85 22.25 4.56
N ASP A 563 20.65 21.25 3.71
CA ASP A 563 20.93 21.35 2.26
C ASP A 563 19.87 22.22 1.59
N PHE A 564 18.60 22.02 1.97
CA PHE A 564 17.50 22.87 1.53
C PHE A 564 17.58 24.30 2.07
N THR A 565 18.15 24.49 3.26
CA THR A 565 18.42 25.85 3.77
C THR A 565 19.55 26.51 2.98
N HIS A 566 20.63 25.78 2.72
CA HIS A 566 21.85 26.34 2.17
C HIS A 566 21.90 26.28 0.64
N TRP A 567 22.10 25.11 0.04
CA TRP A 567 22.39 24.95 -1.39
C TRP A 567 21.15 25.20 -2.24
N TYR A 568 20.03 24.55 -1.92
CA TYR A 568 18.76 24.75 -2.65
C TYR A 568 17.98 25.99 -2.20
N GLY A 569 18.43 26.64 -1.11
CA GLY A 569 17.79 27.79 -0.50
C GLY A 569 18.60 29.07 -0.71
N ILE A 570 19.44 29.41 0.27
CA ILE A 570 20.20 30.67 0.32
C ILE A 570 21.10 30.87 -0.91
N VAL A 571 21.85 29.85 -1.32
CA VAL A 571 22.80 29.95 -2.44
C VAL A 571 22.06 30.23 -3.74
N ASP A 572 21.03 29.44 -4.04
CA ASP A 572 20.15 29.66 -5.18
C ASP A 572 19.52 31.07 -5.14
N THR A 573 18.94 31.46 -4.00
CA THR A 573 18.27 32.75 -3.84
C THR A 573 19.22 33.93 -4.01
N VAL A 574 20.33 33.94 -3.27
CA VAL A 574 21.23 35.09 -3.11
C VAL A 574 22.32 35.10 -4.17
N MET A 575 23.08 34.01 -4.28
CA MET A 575 24.26 33.98 -5.15
C MET A 575 23.85 33.88 -6.62
N ASP A 576 22.84 33.07 -6.92
CA ASP A 576 22.41 32.86 -8.30
C ASP A 576 21.37 33.89 -8.75
N LYS A 577 20.13 33.84 -8.22
CA LYS A 577 19.02 34.61 -8.79
C LYS A 577 19.12 36.10 -8.47
N LEU A 578 19.40 36.46 -7.21
CA LEU A 578 19.63 37.86 -6.86
C LEU A 578 20.92 38.41 -7.49
N GLY A 579 21.99 37.62 -7.52
CA GLY A 579 23.24 37.99 -8.22
C GLY A 579 23.03 38.30 -9.70
N ARG A 580 22.20 37.50 -10.39
CA ARG A 580 21.76 37.76 -11.77
C ARG A 580 20.93 39.03 -11.90
N MET A 581 19.97 39.26 -11.01
CA MET A 581 19.17 40.49 -11.03
C MET A 581 20.03 41.74 -10.88
N ILE A 582 20.98 41.74 -9.94
CA ILE A 582 21.91 42.86 -9.72
C ILE A 582 22.78 43.08 -10.97
N SER A 583 23.39 42.01 -11.48
CA SER A 583 24.28 42.09 -12.66
C SER A 583 23.54 42.62 -13.88
N TYR A 584 22.31 42.13 -14.12
CA TYR A 584 21.45 42.57 -15.21
C TYR A 584 21.09 44.05 -15.06
N TYR A 585 20.62 44.46 -13.88
CA TYR A 585 20.25 45.84 -13.61
C TYR A 585 21.43 46.80 -13.80
N GLU A 586 22.61 46.47 -13.28
CA GLU A 586 23.81 47.29 -13.47
C GLU A 586 24.22 47.42 -14.93
N LEU A 587 24.10 46.34 -15.71
CA LEU A 587 24.38 46.35 -17.14
C LEU A 587 23.41 47.27 -17.89
N MET A 588 22.12 47.15 -17.62
CA MET A 588 21.08 47.99 -18.22
C MET A 588 21.27 49.47 -17.86
N VAL A 589 21.56 49.79 -16.60
CA VAL A 589 21.86 51.16 -16.19
C VAL A 589 23.11 51.71 -16.91
N LYS A 590 24.13 50.89 -17.18
CA LYS A 590 25.32 51.30 -17.95
C LYS A 590 24.96 51.57 -19.42
N ILE A 591 24.10 50.74 -20.02
CA ILE A 591 23.58 50.91 -21.39
C ILE A 591 22.83 52.23 -21.49
N LEU A 592 21.80 52.44 -20.65
CA LEU A 592 20.98 53.66 -20.65
C LEU A 592 21.83 54.94 -20.49
N LYS A 593 22.85 54.91 -19.62
CA LYS A 593 23.77 56.04 -19.43
C LYS A 593 24.64 56.32 -20.66
N ILE A 594 25.01 55.29 -21.44
CA ILE A 594 25.78 55.47 -22.67
C ILE A 594 24.89 55.98 -23.79
N GLU A 595 23.67 55.45 -23.93
CA GLU A 595 22.67 55.94 -24.89
C GLU A 595 22.33 57.40 -24.65
N GLU A 596 22.13 57.81 -23.39
CA GLU A 596 21.90 59.21 -23.01
C GLU A 596 23.09 60.10 -23.42
N LYS A 597 24.33 59.63 -23.18
CA LYS A 597 25.55 60.35 -23.58
C LYS A 597 25.67 60.49 -25.09
N ILE A 598 25.43 59.41 -25.84
CA ILE A 598 25.44 59.42 -27.31
C ILE A 598 24.41 60.42 -27.81
N THR A 599 23.19 60.39 -27.26
CA THR A 599 22.10 61.30 -27.64
C THR A 599 22.49 62.76 -27.40
N LYS A 600 23.02 63.10 -26.21
CA LYS A 600 23.47 64.46 -25.89
C LYS A 600 24.61 64.94 -26.80
N LEU A 601 25.61 64.09 -27.04
CA LEU A 601 26.77 64.41 -27.88
C LEU A 601 26.40 64.56 -29.36
N ALA A 602 25.44 63.77 -29.85
CA ALA A 602 24.90 63.88 -31.19
C ALA A 602 24.18 65.24 -31.42
N THR A 603 23.54 65.78 -30.39
CA THR A 603 22.88 67.10 -30.45
C THR A 603 23.81 68.29 -30.19
N GLY A 604 25.00 68.07 -29.61
CA GLY A 604 25.88 69.13 -29.09
C GLY A 604 27.16 69.41 -29.88
N GLY A 605 27.36 68.82 -31.06
CA GLY A 605 28.55 69.05 -31.90
C GLY A 605 29.81 68.32 -31.44
N ALA A 606 29.69 67.06 -31.01
CA ALA A 606 30.82 66.25 -30.56
C ALA A 606 31.72 65.71 -31.69
N SER A 607 32.97 65.38 -31.36
CA SER A 607 33.93 64.73 -32.27
C SER A 607 33.43 63.34 -32.70
N ALA A 608 33.43 63.07 -34.01
CA ALA A 608 33.02 61.79 -34.59
C ALA A 608 33.76 60.57 -33.98
N THR A 609 35.01 60.76 -33.56
CA THR A 609 35.84 59.73 -32.92
C THR A 609 35.33 59.34 -31.53
N GLU A 610 34.79 60.30 -30.77
CA GLU A 610 34.25 60.03 -29.43
C GLU A 610 32.90 59.31 -29.51
N LEU A 611 32.06 59.70 -30.48
CA LEU A 611 30.79 59.03 -30.77
C LEU A 611 31.01 57.56 -31.16
N ALA A 612 31.97 57.30 -32.06
CA ALA A 612 32.31 55.95 -32.51
C ALA A 612 32.79 55.05 -31.37
N LYS A 613 33.60 55.59 -30.44
CA LYS A 613 34.04 54.85 -29.24
C LYS A 613 32.88 54.48 -28.31
N LEU A 614 31.93 55.40 -28.12
CA LEU A 614 30.75 55.14 -27.29
C LEU A 614 29.82 54.12 -27.94
N GLN A 615 29.63 54.18 -29.26
CA GLN A 615 28.83 53.23 -30.02
C GLN A 615 29.43 51.82 -29.99
N GLN A 616 30.76 51.68 -30.14
CA GLN A 616 31.45 50.39 -29.98
C GLN A 616 31.30 49.83 -28.56
N LYS A 617 31.35 50.71 -27.55
CA LYS A 617 31.13 50.30 -26.15
C LYS A 617 29.69 49.85 -25.93
N LEU A 618 28.72 50.56 -26.49
CA LEU A 618 27.30 50.20 -26.45
C LEU A 618 27.07 48.82 -27.07
N SER A 619 27.54 48.58 -28.30
CA SER A 619 27.39 47.30 -28.99
C SER A 619 28.00 46.13 -28.21
N THR A 620 29.12 46.37 -27.51
CA THR A 620 29.75 45.37 -26.64
C THR A 620 28.88 45.05 -25.42
N LEU A 621 28.21 46.04 -24.83
CA LEU A 621 27.32 45.84 -23.68
C LEU A 621 26.00 45.19 -24.11
N GLU A 622 25.44 45.58 -25.25
CA GLU A 622 24.26 44.94 -25.84
C GLU A 622 24.52 43.46 -26.15
N ALA A 623 25.70 43.11 -26.67
CA ALA A 623 26.08 41.72 -26.87
C ALA A 623 26.14 40.92 -25.55
N LYS A 624 26.60 41.55 -24.46
CA LYS A 624 26.60 40.92 -23.12
C LYS A 624 25.18 40.76 -22.57
N LEU A 625 24.31 41.75 -22.78
CA LEU A 625 22.91 41.70 -22.39
C LEU A 625 22.20 40.56 -23.11
N ALA A 626 22.34 40.50 -24.43
CA ALA A 626 21.80 39.43 -25.25
C ALA A 626 22.29 38.05 -24.79
N ALA A 627 23.56 37.91 -24.39
CA ALA A 627 24.08 36.66 -23.83
C ALA A 627 23.45 36.30 -22.46
N MET A 628 23.16 37.28 -21.61
CA MET A 628 22.47 37.06 -20.33
C MET A 628 21.00 36.70 -20.51
N GLU A 629 20.30 37.30 -21.46
CA GLU A 629 18.93 36.93 -21.81
C GLU A 629 18.89 35.55 -22.51
N ALA A 630 19.89 35.27 -23.34
CA ALA A 630 20.09 34.00 -24.03
C ALA A 630 20.75 32.90 -23.17
N THR A 631 20.74 33.02 -21.83
CA THR A 631 21.29 31.96 -20.95
C THR A 631 20.61 30.60 -21.19
N VAL A 632 19.38 30.60 -21.73
CA VAL A 632 18.62 29.39 -22.10
C VAL A 632 19.28 28.63 -23.28
N PRO A 633 19.61 29.23 -24.44
CA PRO A 633 20.34 28.55 -25.52
C PRO A 633 21.66 27.85 -25.12
N ALA A 634 22.47 28.46 -24.26
CA ALA A 634 23.73 27.85 -23.81
C ALA A 634 23.47 26.62 -22.94
N LEU A 635 22.52 26.73 -21.99
CA LEU A 635 22.02 25.61 -21.19
C LEU A 635 21.33 24.55 -22.03
N LYS A 636 20.62 24.93 -23.10
CA LYS A 636 19.98 24.03 -24.06
C LYS A 636 21.02 23.18 -24.79
N SER A 637 22.12 23.77 -25.28
CA SER A 637 23.19 22.96 -25.89
C SER A 637 23.86 22.02 -24.88
N GLY A 638 23.98 22.45 -23.62
CA GLY A 638 24.45 21.60 -22.52
C GLY A 638 23.49 20.47 -22.19
N LEU A 639 22.18 20.75 -22.21
CA LEU A 639 21.11 19.78 -21.97
C LEU A 639 21.01 18.77 -23.11
N GLU A 640 21.09 19.20 -24.37
CA GLU A 640 21.13 18.33 -25.55
C GLU A 640 22.31 17.34 -25.47
N ASN A 641 23.47 17.79 -25.00
CA ASN A 641 24.63 16.93 -24.77
C ASN A 641 24.40 15.94 -23.61
N LEU A 642 23.78 16.38 -22.52
CA LEU A 642 23.41 15.54 -21.38
C LEU A 642 22.34 14.50 -21.74
N GLU A 643 21.34 14.89 -22.52
CA GLU A 643 20.26 14.04 -23.03
C GLU A 643 20.85 12.93 -23.93
N SER A 644 21.76 13.29 -24.85
CA SER A 644 22.50 12.30 -25.65
C SER A 644 23.30 11.30 -24.80
N LYS A 645 23.94 11.77 -23.72
CA LYS A 645 24.63 10.90 -22.76
C LYS A 645 23.66 10.01 -21.99
N PHE A 646 22.50 10.54 -21.60
CA PHE A 646 21.48 9.80 -20.89
C PHE A 646 20.85 8.72 -21.77
N ASP A 647 20.56 9.01 -23.04
CA ASP A 647 20.09 8.02 -24.02
C ASP A 647 21.09 6.89 -24.20
N THR A 648 22.38 7.23 -24.27
CA THR A 648 23.47 6.25 -24.33
C THR A 648 23.50 5.38 -23.07
N LEU A 649 23.31 5.98 -21.89
CA LEU A 649 23.30 5.26 -20.62
C LEU A 649 22.05 4.37 -20.49
N ALA A 650 20.89 4.85 -20.93
CA ALA A 650 19.63 4.12 -20.94
C ALA A 650 19.67 2.94 -21.91
N ALA A 651 20.33 3.09 -23.07
CA ALA A 651 20.61 1.97 -23.97
C ALA A 651 21.48 0.90 -23.30
N LYS A 652 22.58 1.31 -22.64
CA LYS A 652 23.44 0.38 -21.88
C LYS A 652 22.69 -0.30 -20.73
N LEU A 653 21.81 0.43 -20.03
CA LEU A 653 21.01 -0.14 -18.95
C LEU A 653 20.03 -1.20 -19.46
N ARG A 654 19.39 -0.96 -20.62
CA ARG A 654 18.52 -1.96 -21.28
C ARG A 654 19.29 -3.23 -21.66
N ASP A 655 20.53 -3.11 -22.13
CA ASP A 655 21.38 -4.27 -22.42
C ASP A 655 21.73 -5.06 -21.16
N VAL A 656 22.03 -4.36 -20.07
CA VAL A 656 22.27 -4.99 -18.75
C VAL A 656 21.01 -5.68 -18.24
N GLU A 657 19.85 -5.03 -18.34
CA GLU A 657 18.57 -5.60 -17.93
C GLU A 657 18.21 -6.84 -18.76
N TYR A 658 18.40 -6.80 -20.08
CA TYR A 658 18.22 -7.94 -20.96
C TYR A 658 19.15 -9.11 -20.57
N THR A 659 20.40 -8.81 -20.27
CA THR A 659 21.39 -9.81 -19.82
C THR A 659 21.01 -10.41 -18.48
N ALA A 660 20.58 -9.57 -17.51
CA ALA A 660 20.15 -9.99 -16.19
C ALA A 660 18.89 -10.87 -16.25
N ASN A 661 17.90 -10.49 -17.06
CA ASN A 661 16.68 -11.28 -17.28
C ASN A 661 17.00 -12.64 -17.93
N THR A 662 17.91 -12.65 -18.91
CA THR A 662 18.37 -13.90 -19.54
C THR A 662 19.09 -14.80 -18.51
N ALA A 663 19.92 -14.21 -17.64
CA ALA A 663 20.60 -14.94 -16.58
C ALA A 663 19.60 -15.48 -15.53
N ALA A 664 18.61 -14.69 -15.13
CA ALA A 664 17.54 -15.09 -14.22
C ALA A 664 16.72 -16.26 -14.80
N GLN A 665 16.32 -16.19 -16.07
CA GLN A 665 15.64 -17.30 -16.76
C GLN A 665 16.48 -18.58 -16.77
N LYS A 666 17.78 -18.47 -17.06
CA LYS A 666 18.70 -19.61 -16.98
C LYS A 666 18.81 -20.18 -15.56
N ALA A 667 18.82 -19.31 -14.55
CA ALA A 667 18.86 -19.72 -13.14
C ALA A 667 17.56 -20.42 -12.71
N ASP A 668 16.39 -19.97 -13.16
CA ASP A 668 15.11 -20.63 -12.88
C ASP A 668 15.00 -21.99 -13.57
N VAL A 669 15.49 -22.10 -14.81
CA VAL A 669 15.60 -23.40 -15.50
C VAL A 669 16.53 -24.34 -14.73
N ALA A 670 17.66 -23.84 -14.22
CA ALA A 670 18.57 -24.64 -13.40
C ALA A 670 17.92 -25.07 -12.07
N ARG A 671 17.19 -24.17 -11.40
CA ARG A 671 16.44 -24.45 -10.17
C ARG A 671 15.33 -25.49 -10.38
N SER A 672 14.60 -25.39 -11.49
CA SER A 672 13.60 -26.39 -11.88
C SER A 672 14.23 -27.77 -12.10
N LYS A 673 15.36 -27.83 -12.82
CA LYS A 673 16.11 -29.08 -13.00
C LYS A 673 16.61 -29.64 -11.67
N ALA A 674 17.10 -28.80 -10.76
CA ALA A 674 17.52 -29.21 -9.42
C ALA A 674 16.35 -29.81 -8.62
N GLY A 675 15.17 -29.18 -8.65
CA GLY A 675 13.96 -29.72 -8.00
C GLY A 675 13.51 -31.06 -8.59
N MET A 676 13.66 -31.27 -9.90
CA MET A 676 13.41 -32.58 -10.53
C MET A 676 14.39 -33.66 -10.06
N VAL A 677 15.65 -33.28 -9.84
CA VAL A 677 16.67 -34.18 -9.28
C VAL A 677 16.33 -34.52 -7.83
N GLU A 678 16.00 -33.53 -6.99
CA GLU A 678 15.58 -33.74 -5.59
C GLU A 678 14.37 -34.66 -5.48
N ALA A 679 13.33 -34.46 -6.30
CA ALA A 679 12.17 -35.34 -6.33
C ALA A 679 12.53 -36.78 -6.77
N SER A 680 13.50 -36.92 -7.68
CA SER A 680 14.01 -38.23 -8.09
C SER A 680 14.80 -38.92 -6.96
N VAL A 681 15.58 -38.14 -6.20
CA VAL A 681 16.30 -38.63 -5.01
C VAL A 681 15.31 -39.08 -3.94
N GLU A 682 14.28 -38.29 -3.64
CA GLU A 682 13.26 -38.67 -2.64
C GLU A 682 12.53 -39.97 -3.03
N LYS A 683 12.26 -40.16 -4.32
CA LYS A 683 11.68 -41.41 -4.84
C LYS A 683 12.63 -42.60 -4.68
N LEU A 684 13.93 -42.40 -4.89
CA LEU A 684 14.95 -43.42 -4.65
C LEU A 684 15.06 -43.75 -3.16
N ASP A 685 15.04 -42.76 -2.27
CA ASP A 685 15.07 -42.95 -0.82
C ASP A 685 13.88 -43.78 -0.33
N LYS A 686 12.67 -43.47 -0.80
CA LYS A 686 11.46 -44.26 -0.51
C LYS A 686 11.60 -45.71 -0.99
N ARG A 687 12.18 -45.92 -2.18
CA ARG A 687 12.42 -47.27 -2.72
C ARG A 687 13.46 -48.04 -1.90
N ILE A 688 14.53 -47.38 -1.48
CA ILE A 688 15.55 -47.96 -0.59
C ILE A 688 14.94 -48.34 0.76
N ALA A 689 14.09 -47.47 1.33
CA ALA A 689 13.41 -47.76 2.59
C ALA A 689 12.49 -49.00 2.48
N ASN A 690 11.74 -49.11 1.38
CA ASN A 690 10.90 -50.28 1.13
C ASN A 690 11.74 -51.57 0.97
N LEU A 691 12.82 -51.51 0.19
CA LEU A 691 13.74 -52.63 0.02
C LEU A 691 14.38 -53.06 1.36
N LYS A 692 14.73 -52.12 2.24
CA LYS A 692 15.20 -52.43 3.60
C LYS A 692 14.13 -53.16 4.42
N SER A 693 12.87 -52.73 4.34
CA SER A 693 11.76 -53.39 5.03
C SER A 693 11.53 -54.82 4.52
N GLU A 694 11.57 -55.02 3.20
CA GLU A 694 11.47 -56.34 2.58
C GLU A 694 12.64 -57.25 3.01
N LEU A 695 13.87 -56.71 3.04
CA LEU A 695 15.05 -57.43 3.51
C LEU A 695 14.91 -57.87 4.97
N ASN A 696 14.41 -57.00 5.85
CA ASN A 696 14.16 -57.33 7.25
C ASN A 696 13.10 -58.44 7.39
N SER A 697 12.02 -58.39 6.61
CA SER A 697 11.01 -59.45 6.61
C SER A 697 11.58 -60.79 6.12
N ILE A 698 12.47 -60.77 5.12
CA ILE A 698 13.17 -61.96 4.66
C ILE A 698 14.10 -62.50 5.75
N ALA A 699 14.82 -61.62 6.45
CA ALA A 699 15.68 -62.01 7.56
C ALA A 699 14.88 -62.68 8.69
N GLU A 700 13.74 -62.11 9.09
CA GLU A 700 12.84 -62.72 10.09
C GLU A 700 12.31 -64.09 9.64
N LYS A 701 11.93 -64.23 8.37
CA LYS A 701 11.50 -65.52 7.81
C LYS A 701 12.64 -66.53 7.82
N LEU A 702 13.87 -66.10 7.55
CA LEU A 702 15.05 -66.95 7.61
C LEU A 702 15.30 -67.42 9.04
N ASP A 703 15.21 -66.54 10.04
CA ASP A 703 15.33 -66.89 11.45
C ASP A 703 14.24 -67.89 11.87
N GLN A 704 12.99 -67.68 11.45
CA GLN A 704 11.89 -68.63 11.70
C GLN A 704 12.16 -69.99 11.06
N LEU A 705 12.68 -70.01 9.83
CA LEU A 705 13.09 -71.24 9.14
C LEU A 705 14.21 -71.94 9.90
N VAL A 706 15.22 -71.22 10.39
CA VAL A 706 16.29 -71.79 11.22
C VAL A 706 15.72 -72.45 12.48
N VAL A 707 14.83 -71.76 13.21
CA VAL A 707 14.16 -72.33 14.39
C VAL A 707 13.32 -73.56 14.03
N ALA A 708 12.57 -73.51 12.93
CA ALA A 708 11.79 -74.66 12.46
C ALA A 708 12.69 -75.85 12.11
N THR A 709 13.86 -75.60 11.50
CA THR A 709 14.84 -76.63 11.15
C THR A 709 15.46 -77.25 12.40
N GLN A 710 15.78 -76.43 13.42
CA GLN A 710 16.25 -76.91 14.72
C GLN A 710 15.20 -77.79 15.41
N LYS A 711 13.93 -77.37 15.40
CA LYS A 711 12.83 -78.16 15.96
C LYS A 711 12.61 -79.47 15.20
N LEU A 712 12.78 -79.45 13.87
CA LEU A 712 12.72 -80.64 13.04
C LEU A 712 13.86 -81.60 13.37
N ASP A 713 15.08 -81.10 13.59
CA ASP A 713 16.24 -81.89 14.05
C ASP A 713 16.00 -82.52 15.43
N GLU A 714 15.44 -81.76 16.39
CA GLU A 714 15.05 -82.31 17.69
C GLU A 714 13.97 -83.40 17.57
N ASN A 715 12.96 -83.17 16.74
CA ASN A 715 11.92 -84.16 16.47
C ASN A 715 12.51 -85.41 15.79
N PHE A 716 13.46 -85.23 14.88
CA PHE A 716 14.14 -86.34 14.22
C PHE A 716 15.01 -87.13 15.21
N LYS A 717 15.69 -86.46 16.15
CA LYS A 717 16.41 -87.11 17.26
C LYS A 717 15.46 -87.93 18.14
N LYS A 718 14.29 -87.35 18.51
CA LYS A 718 13.25 -88.07 19.27
C LYS A 718 12.72 -89.28 18.51
N PHE A 719 12.36 -89.10 17.24
CA PHE A 719 11.90 -90.18 16.36
C PHE A 719 12.96 -91.28 16.24
N LYS A 720 14.23 -90.92 16.02
CA LYS A 720 15.35 -91.87 15.97
C LYS A 720 15.49 -92.65 17.28
N SER A 721 15.32 -92.00 18.43
CA SER A 721 15.35 -92.67 19.74
C SER A 721 14.17 -93.63 19.91
N GLN A 722 12.98 -93.24 19.45
CA GLN A 722 11.74 -94.00 19.55
C GLN A 722 11.80 -95.24 18.63
N VAL A 723 12.23 -95.06 17.38
CA VAL A 723 12.53 -96.18 16.46
C VAL A 723 13.63 -97.07 17.02
N GLY A 724 14.65 -96.50 17.68
CA GLY A 724 15.69 -97.27 18.37
C GLY A 724 15.12 -98.15 19.48
N SER A 725 14.19 -97.63 20.29
CA SER A 725 13.51 -98.39 21.34
C SER A 725 12.56 -99.46 20.77
N GLU A 726 11.80 -99.14 19.73
CA GLU A 726 10.90 -100.09 19.07
C GLU A 726 11.69 -101.19 18.35
N LEU A 727 12.79 -100.86 17.69
CA LEU A 727 13.67 -101.85 17.06
C LEU A 727 14.32 -102.77 18.11
N SER A 728 14.61 -102.26 19.30
CA SER A 728 15.14 -103.06 20.41
C SER A 728 14.06 -104.01 20.95
N SER A 729 12.84 -103.52 21.15
CA SER A 729 11.67 -104.34 21.49
C SER A 729 11.42 -105.42 20.44
N LEU A 730 11.42 -105.05 19.16
CA LEU A 730 11.17 -105.97 18.05
C LEU A 730 12.28 -107.02 17.92
N LYS A 731 13.54 -106.65 18.18
CA LYS A 731 14.65 -107.63 18.28
C LYS A 731 14.43 -108.60 19.42
N GLU A 732 13.89 -108.14 20.55
CA GLU A 732 13.57 -108.98 21.69
C GLU A 732 12.42 -109.94 21.35
N ASP A 733 11.37 -109.45 20.69
CA ASP A 733 10.23 -110.25 20.23
C ASP A 733 10.62 -111.26 19.14
N VAL A 734 11.49 -110.87 18.20
CA VAL A 734 12.07 -111.77 17.18
C VAL A 734 12.94 -112.84 17.83
N SER A 735 13.66 -112.53 18.92
CA SER A 735 14.41 -113.55 19.66
C SER A 735 13.50 -114.53 20.39
N LYS A 736 12.34 -114.09 20.90
CA LYS A 736 11.31 -114.97 21.49
C LYS A 736 10.64 -115.87 20.44
N VAL A 737 10.41 -115.36 19.22
CA VAL A 737 9.84 -116.13 18.10
C VAL A 737 10.84 -117.12 17.49
N SER A 738 12.13 -116.80 17.43
CA SER A 738 13.15 -117.72 16.91
C SER A 738 13.36 -118.94 17.82
N VAL A 739 13.19 -118.79 19.14
CA VAL A 739 13.19 -119.91 20.10
C VAL A 739 11.98 -120.84 19.88
N THR A 740 10.79 -120.30 19.66
CA THR A 740 9.57 -121.11 19.40
C THR A 740 9.58 -121.77 18.02
N ALA A 741 10.23 -121.17 17.02
CA ALA A 741 10.39 -121.76 15.69
C ALA A 741 11.40 -122.93 15.64
N VAL A 742 12.39 -122.97 16.53
CA VAL A 742 13.33 -124.11 16.67
C VAL A 742 12.64 -125.32 17.30
N GLU A 743 11.81 -125.12 18.32
CA GLU A 743 11.04 -126.20 18.97
C GLU A 743 9.96 -126.82 18.05
N ALA A 744 9.38 -126.04 17.13
CA ALA A 744 8.44 -126.54 16.13
C ALA A 744 9.12 -127.35 15.01
N LYS A 745 10.37 -127.01 14.66
CA LYS A 745 11.14 -127.67 13.59
C LYS A 745 11.69 -129.05 14.01
N GLU A 746 12.00 -129.24 15.29
CA GLU A 746 12.37 -130.57 15.82
C GLU A 746 11.17 -131.53 15.90
N LYS A 747 9.99 -131.04 16.28
CA LYS A 747 8.75 -131.86 16.31
C LYS A 747 8.28 -132.29 14.92
N ALA A 748 8.50 -131.47 13.89
CA ALA A 748 8.19 -131.82 12.49
C ALA A 748 9.13 -132.91 11.92
N LYS A 749 10.44 -132.88 12.27
CA LYS A 749 11.41 -133.91 11.87
C LYS A 749 11.12 -135.30 12.47
N PHE A 750 10.60 -135.34 13.71
CA PHE A 750 10.17 -136.60 14.34
C PHE A 750 8.91 -137.20 13.68
N ALA A 751 7.99 -136.36 13.20
CA ALA A 751 6.79 -136.80 12.51
C ALA A 751 7.09 -137.34 11.09
N GLU A 752 8.04 -136.74 10.36
CA GLU A 752 8.49 -137.23 9.04
C GLU A 752 9.18 -138.60 9.12
N SER A 753 9.98 -138.87 10.16
CA SER A 753 10.64 -140.19 10.30
C SER A 753 9.65 -141.32 10.61
N LYS A 754 8.56 -141.02 11.35
CA LYS A 754 7.48 -141.97 11.64
C LYS A 754 6.62 -142.29 10.41
N LEU A 755 6.41 -141.32 9.52
CA LEU A 755 5.70 -141.52 8.24
C LEU A 755 6.49 -142.39 7.25
N ALA A 756 7.82 -142.31 7.26
CA ALA A 756 8.69 -143.16 6.45
C ALA A 756 8.70 -144.64 6.91
N GLU A 757 8.58 -144.91 8.22
CA GLU A 757 8.38 -146.29 8.74
C GLU A 757 7.02 -146.87 8.31
N LEU A 758 5.96 -146.07 8.34
CA LEU A 758 4.61 -146.50 7.94
C LEU A 758 4.52 -146.81 6.43
N ALA A 759 5.20 -146.03 5.58
CA ALA A 759 5.25 -146.26 4.14
C ALA A 759 5.98 -147.58 3.78
N LYS A 760 7.00 -147.97 4.56
CA LYS A 760 7.72 -149.25 4.39
C LYS A 760 6.86 -150.46 4.78
N ALA A 761 6.13 -150.36 5.91
CA ALA A 761 5.21 -151.42 6.34
C ALA A 761 4.04 -151.63 5.35
N THR A 762 3.55 -150.55 4.74
CA THR A 762 2.46 -150.62 3.74
C THR A 762 2.93 -151.24 2.41
N ALA A 763 4.21 -151.09 2.06
CA ALA A 763 4.82 -151.69 0.88
C ALA A 763 5.14 -153.20 1.03
N GLU A 764 5.37 -153.68 2.27
CA GLU A 764 5.52 -155.12 2.56
C GLU A 764 4.15 -155.83 2.61
N ILE A 765 3.12 -155.20 3.17
CA ILE A 765 1.74 -155.71 3.14
C ILE A 765 1.23 -155.83 1.69
N SER A 766 1.56 -154.87 0.82
CA SER A 766 1.21 -154.90 -0.62
C SER A 766 2.01 -155.91 -1.46
N ARG A 767 3.06 -156.53 -0.89
CA ARG A 767 3.86 -157.58 -1.52
C ARG A 767 3.43 -158.97 -1.06
N ALA A 768 3.13 -159.14 0.24
CA ALA A 768 2.53 -160.37 0.78
C ALA A 768 1.11 -160.62 0.25
N THR A 769 0.32 -159.57 0.02
CA THR A 769 -1.03 -159.69 -0.59
C THR A 769 -0.97 -160.10 -2.07
N ARG A 770 0.20 -159.95 -2.73
CA ARG A 770 0.42 -160.34 -4.14
C ARG A 770 0.90 -161.79 -4.31
N GLU A 771 1.41 -162.45 -3.27
CA GLU A 771 1.75 -163.89 -3.30
C GLU A 771 0.58 -164.80 -2.89
N VAL A 772 -0.45 -164.29 -2.19
CA VAL A 772 -1.59 -165.11 -1.73
C VAL A 772 -2.80 -165.09 -2.69
N LEU A 773 -2.84 -164.21 -3.68
CA LEU A 773 -3.88 -164.23 -4.75
C LEU A 773 -3.40 -164.93 -6.03
N GLY A 774 -2.50 -165.92 -5.87
CA GLY A 774 -2.11 -166.86 -6.91
C GLY A 774 -3.11 -168.01 -7.03
N MET A 775 -3.75 -168.07 -8.20
CA MET A 775 -4.25 -169.27 -8.86
C MET A 775 -5.54 -169.92 -8.32
N GLN A 776 -6.62 -169.53 -9.01
CA GLN A 776 -7.78 -170.33 -9.43
C GLN A 776 -8.48 -171.18 -8.35
N GLY A 777 -9.77 -171.02 -8.21
CA GLY A 777 -10.66 -171.27 -9.32
C GLY A 777 -11.94 -171.85 -8.77
N THR A 778 -13.04 -171.79 -9.52
CA THR A 778 -14.36 -172.28 -9.07
C THR A 778 -14.81 -171.81 -7.68
N ALA A 779 -15.74 -170.85 -7.67
CA ALA A 779 -16.92 -170.76 -6.81
C ALA A 779 -16.85 -170.33 -5.30
N THR A 780 -17.65 -169.29 -5.03
CA THR A 780 -18.61 -169.05 -3.90
C THR A 780 -18.26 -168.25 -2.61
N LEU A 781 -19.23 -167.38 -2.23
CA LEU A 781 -19.55 -166.70 -0.94
C LEU A 781 -18.63 -165.54 -0.46
N LEU A 782 -19.03 -164.55 0.36
CA LEU A 782 -20.23 -163.75 0.70
C LEU A 782 -19.72 -162.71 1.75
N LEU A 783 -20.24 -161.46 1.72
CA LEU A 783 -20.25 -160.43 2.80
C LEU A 783 -18.94 -159.93 3.47
N GLY A 784 -18.75 -158.59 3.47
CA GLY A 784 -17.97 -157.92 4.52
C GLY A 784 -17.35 -156.55 4.19
N VAL A 785 -17.99 -155.49 4.69
CA VAL A 785 -17.39 -154.26 5.25
C VAL A 785 -16.81 -153.21 4.29
N GLY A 786 -17.60 -152.14 4.10
CA GLY A 786 -17.12 -150.85 3.64
C GLY A 786 -16.28 -150.15 4.72
N SER A 787 -15.12 -149.58 4.32
CA SER A 787 -14.35 -148.54 5.04
C SER A 787 -13.08 -148.06 4.29
N LEU A 788 -12.85 -148.40 3.01
CA LEU A 788 -11.64 -147.96 2.29
C LEU A 788 -11.86 -146.87 1.22
N LEU A 789 -13.09 -146.68 0.75
CA LEU A 789 -13.41 -145.64 -0.25
C LEU A 789 -13.30 -144.20 0.30
N THR A 790 -13.25 -144.02 1.62
CA THR A 790 -13.05 -142.72 2.28
C THR A 790 -11.58 -142.31 2.37
N ILE A 791 -10.63 -143.25 2.33
CA ILE A 791 -9.20 -142.98 2.50
C ILE A 791 -8.58 -142.45 1.20
N VAL A 792 -9.05 -142.92 0.04
CA VAL A 792 -8.57 -142.44 -1.27
C VAL A 792 -8.97 -140.98 -1.51
N ALA A 793 -10.14 -140.55 -1.02
CA ALA A 793 -10.60 -139.16 -1.14
C ALA A 793 -9.80 -138.17 -0.26
N VAL A 794 -9.34 -138.61 0.92
CA VAL A 794 -8.57 -137.76 1.85
C VAL A 794 -7.11 -137.61 1.41
N VAL A 795 -6.51 -138.65 0.81
CA VAL A 795 -5.14 -138.59 0.28
C VAL A 795 -5.05 -137.68 -0.94
N SER A 796 -6.09 -137.63 -1.79
CA SER A 796 -6.14 -136.69 -2.92
C SER A 796 -6.34 -135.23 -2.51
N LEU A 797 -7.00 -134.96 -1.37
CA LEU A 797 -7.19 -133.59 -0.87
C LEU A 797 -5.93 -133.01 -0.19
N ILE A 798 -5.15 -133.86 0.49
CA ILE A 798 -3.88 -133.47 1.14
C ILE A 798 -2.77 -133.26 0.09
N ALA A 799 -2.77 -134.01 -1.01
CA ALA A 799 -1.85 -133.79 -2.13
C ALA A 799 -2.13 -132.48 -2.90
N ILE A 800 -3.35 -131.94 -2.82
CA ILE A 800 -3.72 -130.64 -3.42
C ILE A 800 -3.33 -129.47 -2.51
N LEU A 801 -3.33 -129.65 -1.18
CA LEU A 801 -2.91 -128.62 -0.22
C LEU A 801 -1.37 -128.48 -0.09
N LEU A 802 -0.59 -129.52 -0.40
CA LEU A 802 0.88 -129.47 -0.37
C LEU A 802 1.54 -128.98 -1.68
N ARG A 803 0.76 -128.60 -2.71
CA ARG A 803 1.28 -128.02 -3.98
C ARG A 803 1.06 -126.51 -4.12
N ARG A 804 0.49 -125.85 -3.11
CA ARG A 804 0.35 -124.39 -3.00
C ARG A 804 0.45 -123.94 -1.54
N SER A 805 1.66 -124.03 -0.97
CA SER A 805 2.13 -123.28 0.20
C SER A 805 3.64 -123.35 0.27
#